data_AF-A0A972XZS8-F1
#
_entry.id   AF-A0A972XZS8-F1
#
_cell.length_a   1.000
_cell.length_b   1.000
_cell.length_c   1.000
_cell.angle_alpha   90.00
_cell.angle_beta   90.00
_cell.angle_gamma   90.00
#
_symmetry.space_group_name_H-M   'P 1'
#
loop_
_entity.id
_entity.type
_entity.pdbx_description
1 polymer ?
#
loop_
_entity_poly.entity_id
_entity_poly.type
_entity_poly.pdbx_seq_one_letter_code
_entity_poly.pdbx_strand_id
1 'polypeptide(L)'
;MKILPYIVTLLIGTYALAQKPVYNLGILLDNRTESINPLLIKMENQIKAVVGEDAIIQFSESNILVNNYNLEEAEKNYNQLVNTTDLILAFGVVNSVVVNKQIAHRKPTILFGAVNNDFNQIDLTKSTSGVKNFTYLIESESFIEDLKVLKQLTGFSKVGIVIDDAFAEILPLKPVFDKELNVIDADYKLIPFKTLTDITSNLDGIDAVYIAGGFFLTDDETKRLANTLKEKKLPSFTINSIDDVELGIMATNQAKNNLDQFFRRVALTIESFVNGTPLADMPVFIDYNARLTINFNTANAVNVPIRYSLITKTDFVGQMKNINAQKIYDLKSVMEEAIEKNLVLQSSKKDVEISEQNLKSSRANYLPSLTANAAGMYIDPKLAEISNGQNPEFSTTGNVTLQQTIFNAEASANNTIQKELLNAQQESYNADELNTIFEASNTYFNALILKANAQIQMRNLDLTKQNLQIAQENFEAGESGKSDVLRFRSELAQNTQNMIEAINQMEQGFIGLNQVLNNPLDTQIDVENAELNKGLYKDYNYDLIVELLDNPVTKDAFVDFLVAEAKINAPELKSLDYNLKATERSIKLNGSNRFLPTVALQGQYNHTFDRSGKGSTAPPGFELVDTNYNVGVNVSIPVFNRNLNNINKQTAILQKEQIALNRDNSTLNIDANVRNGVLNLINQIANIELSKLSESTAKDALDLIQESYKQGAVNFIQLIDAQNNYLNAQIASVTAVYNFLIASVQLERSIGYYFILNSKSDNDNFNQRFQEYLLSKK
;
A
#
# COMPACT_ATOMS: atom_id res chain seq x y z
N MET A 1 -47.21 -69.54 -47.25
CA MET A 1 -47.06 -70.77 -46.45
C MET A 1 -45.71 -71.40 -46.80
N LYS A 2 -44.87 -71.74 -45.80
CA LYS A 2 -43.38 -71.73 -45.75
C LYS A 2 -42.86 -70.34 -45.30
N ILE A 3 -41.90 -70.19 -44.36
CA ILE A 3 -40.53 -70.73 -44.31
C ILE A 3 -39.97 -70.78 -42.83
N LEU A 4 -39.21 -71.86 -42.53
CA LEU A 4 -38.12 -72.17 -41.56
C LEU A 4 -37.95 -71.48 -40.17
N PRO A 5 -37.56 -72.23 -39.10
CA PRO A 5 -37.05 -71.69 -37.84
C PRO A 5 -35.50 -71.68 -37.77
N TYR A 6 -34.97 -70.70 -37.02
CA TYR A 6 -33.56 -70.46 -36.71
C TYR A 6 -33.00 -71.41 -35.64
N ILE A 7 -31.77 -71.88 -35.84
CA ILE A 7 -30.93 -72.56 -34.84
C ILE A 7 -30.06 -71.51 -34.16
N VAL A 8 -30.13 -71.44 -32.83
CA VAL A 8 -29.25 -70.64 -31.96
C VAL A 8 -28.05 -71.50 -31.59
N THR A 9 -26.83 -71.01 -31.85
CA THR A 9 -25.57 -71.56 -31.32
C THR A 9 -25.07 -70.62 -30.23
N LEU A 10 -25.02 -71.12 -29.00
CA LEU A 10 -24.54 -70.40 -27.81
C LEU A 10 -23.05 -70.71 -27.63
N LEU A 11 -22.18 -69.71 -27.79
CA LEU A 11 -20.75 -69.78 -27.47
C LEU A 11 -20.58 -69.45 -25.98
N ILE A 12 -20.23 -70.45 -25.18
CA ILE A 12 -19.84 -70.27 -23.78
C ILE A 12 -18.37 -69.83 -23.77
N GLY A 13 -18.13 -68.53 -23.58
CA GLY A 13 -16.83 -68.00 -23.20
C GLY A 13 -16.65 -68.15 -21.70
N THR A 14 -15.74 -69.02 -21.27
CA THR A 14 -15.26 -69.09 -19.89
C THR A 14 -14.46 -67.83 -19.56
N TYR A 15 -15.07 -66.88 -18.85
CA TYR A 15 -14.31 -65.82 -18.16
C TYR A 15 -13.62 -66.46 -16.95
N ALA A 16 -12.32 -66.74 -17.09
CA ALA A 16 -11.49 -66.97 -15.93
C ALA A 16 -11.33 -65.63 -15.20
N LEU A 17 -11.94 -65.48 -14.03
CA LEU A 17 -11.59 -64.44 -13.07
C LEU A 17 -10.16 -64.69 -12.63
N ALA A 18 -9.18 -64.05 -13.28
CA ALA A 18 -7.82 -64.03 -12.79
C ALA A 18 -7.83 -63.31 -11.43
N GLN A 19 -7.43 -64.00 -10.36
CA GLN A 19 -7.17 -63.34 -9.09
C GLN A 19 -6.08 -62.30 -9.30
N LYS A 20 -6.33 -61.06 -8.89
CA LYS A 20 -5.32 -60.00 -8.92
C LYS A 20 -4.10 -60.48 -8.13
N PRO A 21 -2.87 -60.33 -8.68
CA PRO A 21 -1.67 -60.69 -7.96
C PRO A 21 -1.56 -59.88 -6.67
N VAL A 22 -1.13 -60.52 -5.59
CA VAL A 22 -0.97 -59.91 -4.26
C VAL A 22 0.52 -59.71 -4.01
N TYR A 23 0.94 -58.49 -3.66
CA TYR A 23 2.33 -58.16 -3.34
C TYR A 23 2.43 -57.67 -1.89
N ASN A 24 3.28 -58.31 -1.10
CA ASN A 24 3.62 -57.86 0.25
C ASN A 24 4.72 -56.82 0.18
N LEU A 25 4.42 -55.59 0.62
CA LEU A 25 5.35 -54.48 0.57
C LEU A 25 6.02 -54.27 1.94
N GLY A 26 7.34 -54.16 1.94
CA GLY A 26 8.13 -53.78 3.10
C GLY A 26 8.62 -52.35 2.99
N ILE A 27 8.67 -51.63 4.11
CA ILE A 27 9.10 -50.23 4.17
C ILE A 27 10.29 -50.12 5.13
N LEU A 28 11.40 -49.55 4.66
CA LEU A 28 12.55 -49.16 5.49
C LEU A 28 12.52 -47.66 5.71
N LEU A 29 12.63 -47.24 6.97
CA LEU A 29 12.66 -45.84 7.39
C LEU A 29 13.87 -45.57 8.27
N ASP A 30 14.43 -44.36 8.19
CA ASP A 30 15.48 -43.93 9.12
C ASP A 30 14.93 -43.58 10.50
N ASN A 31 13.74 -42.97 10.54
CA ASN A 31 13.02 -42.65 11.77
C ASN A 31 11.51 -42.70 11.52
N ARG A 32 10.70 -42.81 12.58
CA ARG A 32 9.23 -42.73 12.53
C ARG A 32 8.73 -41.80 13.63
N THR A 33 8.37 -40.58 13.25
CA THR A 33 7.84 -39.55 14.15
C THR A 33 6.33 -39.36 13.94
N GLU A 34 5.66 -38.58 14.82
CA GLU A 34 4.25 -38.23 14.64
C GLU A 34 4.00 -37.53 13.28
N SER A 35 4.96 -36.77 12.78
CA SER A 35 4.88 -36.08 11.49
C SER A 35 5.02 -37.02 10.28
N ILE A 36 5.68 -38.18 10.42
CA ILE A 36 5.90 -39.14 9.31
C ILE A 36 4.68 -40.03 9.07
N ASN A 37 3.91 -40.35 10.12
CA ASN A 37 2.76 -41.26 10.00
C ASN A 37 1.70 -40.78 8.97
N PRO A 38 1.27 -39.50 8.94
CA PRO A 38 0.36 -39.01 7.92
C PRO A 38 0.90 -39.15 6.50
N LEU A 39 2.21 -38.96 6.31
CA LEU A 39 2.86 -39.09 5.01
C LEU A 39 2.86 -40.53 4.49
N LEU A 40 3.13 -41.49 5.39
CA LEU A 40 3.03 -42.92 5.07
C LEU A 40 1.61 -43.27 4.65
N ILE A 41 0.58 -42.83 5.39
CA ILE A 41 -0.82 -43.08 5.04
C ILE A 41 -1.15 -42.46 3.67
N LYS A 42 -0.69 -41.23 3.41
CA LYS A 42 -0.93 -40.55 2.12
C LYS A 42 -0.28 -41.33 0.97
N MET A 43 0.97 -41.75 1.13
CA MET A 43 1.67 -42.58 0.15
C MET A 43 0.96 -43.91 -0.07
N GLU A 44 0.56 -44.62 0.99
CA GLU A 44 -0.18 -45.89 0.88
C GLU A 44 -1.48 -45.73 0.10
N ASN A 45 -2.24 -44.67 0.40
CA ASN A 45 -3.49 -44.38 -0.30
C ASN A 45 -3.24 -44.07 -1.77
N GLN A 46 -2.18 -43.31 -2.08
CA GLN A 46 -1.79 -43.01 -3.46
C GLN A 46 -1.40 -44.28 -4.23
N ILE A 47 -0.61 -45.17 -3.61
CA ILE A 47 -0.23 -46.46 -4.20
C ILE A 47 -1.47 -47.32 -4.44
N LYS A 48 -2.38 -47.42 -3.46
CA LYS A 48 -3.64 -48.18 -3.59
C LYS A 48 -4.55 -47.61 -4.69
N ALA A 49 -4.61 -46.29 -4.84
CA ALA A 49 -5.44 -45.62 -5.83
C ALA A 49 -4.93 -45.84 -7.27
N VAL A 50 -3.61 -45.76 -7.48
CA VAL A 50 -3.00 -45.93 -8.81
C VAL A 50 -2.88 -47.42 -9.17
N VAL A 51 -2.32 -48.25 -8.29
CA VAL A 51 -2.04 -49.67 -8.58
C VAL A 51 -3.27 -50.57 -8.42
N GLY A 52 -4.31 -50.10 -7.73
CA GLY A 52 -5.45 -50.92 -7.29
C GLY A 52 -6.27 -51.54 -8.43
N GLU A 53 -6.19 -51.01 -9.65
CA GLU A 53 -6.78 -51.62 -10.83
C GLU A 53 -6.02 -52.88 -11.28
N ASP A 54 -4.69 -52.91 -11.12
CA ASP A 54 -3.80 -53.95 -11.64
C ASP A 54 -3.40 -55.02 -10.61
N ALA A 55 -3.19 -54.65 -9.33
CA ALA A 55 -2.77 -55.56 -8.27
C ALA A 55 -3.26 -55.18 -6.87
N ILE A 56 -3.16 -56.12 -5.92
CA ILE A 56 -3.43 -55.88 -4.51
C ILE A 56 -2.11 -55.69 -3.77
N ILE A 57 -1.87 -54.47 -3.29
CA ILE A 57 -0.69 -54.13 -2.47
C ILE A 57 -1.04 -54.24 -0.99
N GLN A 58 -0.36 -55.14 -0.27
CA GLN A 58 -0.54 -55.34 1.16
C GLN A 58 0.57 -54.64 1.96
N PHE A 59 0.16 -53.72 2.83
CA PHE A 59 1.01 -53.06 3.80
C PHE A 59 0.79 -53.73 5.16
N SER A 60 1.85 -54.31 5.73
CA SER A 60 1.82 -54.88 7.08
C SER A 60 2.69 -54.03 7.99
N GLU A 61 2.15 -53.63 9.15
CA GLU A 61 2.92 -52.93 10.19
C GLU A 61 4.17 -53.72 10.62
N SER A 62 4.13 -55.07 10.57
CA SER A 62 5.30 -55.89 10.88
C SER A 62 6.44 -55.79 9.84
N ASN A 63 6.18 -55.20 8.67
CA ASN A 63 7.13 -55.02 7.58
C ASN A 63 7.57 -53.55 7.43
N ILE A 64 7.16 -52.66 8.34
CA ILE A 64 7.66 -51.29 8.44
C ILE A 64 8.77 -51.27 9.49
N LEU A 65 10.03 -51.20 9.05
CA LEU A 65 11.20 -51.29 9.93
C LEU A 65 11.94 -49.94 9.99
N VAL A 66 12.31 -49.53 11.20
CA VAL A 66 12.96 -48.25 11.48
C VAL A 66 14.39 -48.50 11.99
N ASN A 67 15.38 -47.81 11.43
CA ASN A 67 16.78 -48.00 11.81
C ASN A 67 17.31 -47.01 12.85
N ASN A 68 16.58 -45.92 13.15
CA ASN A 68 16.97 -44.86 14.09
C ASN A 68 18.36 -44.27 13.80
N TYR A 69 18.64 -44.03 12.51
CA TYR A 69 19.93 -43.57 11.98
C TYR A 69 21.13 -44.50 12.24
N ASN A 70 20.88 -45.78 12.55
CA ASN A 70 21.93 -46.77 12.80
C ASN A 70 22.17 -47.64 11.54
N LEU A 71 23.39 -47.60 11.01
CA LEU A 71 23.78 -48.35 9.80
C LEU A 71 23.69 -49.87 9.97
N GLU A 72 24.08 -50.42 11.13
CA GLU A 72 24.02 -51.86 11.39
C GLU A 72 22.57 -52.34 11.48
N GLU A 73 21.70 -51.56 12.13
CA GLU A 73 20.27 -51.89 12.21
C GLU A 73 19.58 -51.72 10.84
N ALA A 74 19.97 -50.74 10.03
CA ALA A 74 19.49 -50.60 8.65
C ALA A 74 19.84 -51.81 7.78
N GLU A 75 21.08 -52.33 7.89
CA GLU A 75 21.50 -53.53 7.18
C GLU A 75 20.74 -54.78 7.64
N LYS A 76 20.51 -54.90 8.95
CA LYS A 76 19.68 -55.97 9.51
C LYS A 76 18.23 -55.89 9.03
N ASN A 77 17.64 -54.70 9.02
CA ASN A 77 16.27 -54.45 8.55
C ASN A 77 16.12 -54.78 7.06
N TYR A 78 17.05 -54.35 6.21
CA TYR A 78 17.05 -54.69 4.79
C TYR A 78 17.09 -56.21 4.57
N ASN A 79 18.00 -56.91 5.25
CA ASN A 79 18.12 -58.36 5.16
C ASN A 79 16.87 -59.12 5.67
N GLN A 80 16.17 -58.57 6.67
CA GLN A 80 14.89 -59.12 7.13
C GLN A 80 13.82 -59.03 6.03
N LEU A 81 13.62 -57.84 5.43
CA LEU A 81 12.59 -57.65 4.42
C LEU A 81 12.85 -58.43 3.13
N VAL A 82 14.12 -58.64 2.76
CA VAL A 82 14.48 -59.50 1.62
C VAL A 82 13.89 -60.91 1.74
N ASN A 83 13.67 -61.41 2.96
CA ASN A 83 13.12 -62.74 3.21
C ASN A 83 11.60 -62.76 3.41
N THR A 84 10.98 -61.63 3.80
CA THR A 84 9.58 -61.58 4.22
C THR A 84 8.65 -60.84 3.25
N THR A 85 9.19 -60.18 2.21
CA THR A 85 8.42 -59.30 1.32
C THR A 85 8.66 -59.57 -0.17
N ASP A 86 7.75 -59.07 -1.01
CA ASP A 86 7.81 -59.17 -2.46
C ASP A 86 8.43 -57.93 -3.10
N LEU A 87 8.26 -56.76 -2.46
CA LEU A 87 8.79 -55.47 -2.87
C LEU A 87 9.24 -54.70 -1.63
N ILE A 88 10.43 -54.08 -1.70
CA ILE A 88 10.97 -53.25 -0.62
C ILE A 88 10.96 -51.79 -1.08
N LEU A 89 10.34 -50.91 -0.31
CA LEU A 89 10.50 -49.47 -0.41
C LEU A 89 11.47 -49.00 0.68
N ALA A 90 12.52 -48.29 0.30
CA ALA A 90 13.48 -47.75 1.23
C ALA A 90 13.47 -46.23 1.21
N PHE A 91 13.44 -45.60 2.38
CA PHE A 91 13.50 -44.15 2.56
C PHE A 91 14.60 -43.76 3.53
N GLY A 92 15.20 -42.60 3.32
CA GLY A 92 16.17 -42.01 4.24
C GLY A 92 17.63 -42.31 3.90
N VAL A 93 18.49 -41.42 4.40
CA VAL A 93 19.92 -41.35 4.15
C VAL A 93 20.65 -42.63 4.57
N VAL A 94 20.31 -43.22 5.72
CA VAL A 94 20.97 -44.44 6.21
C VAL A 94 20.59 -45.66 5.38
N ASN A 95 19.30 -45.79 5.05
CA ASN A 95 18.86 -46.84 4.14
C ASN A 95 19.48 -46.68 2.74
N SER A 96 19.64 -45.46 2.22
CA SER A 96 20.33 -45.21 0.94
C SER A 96 21.77 -45.73 0.95
N VAL A 97 22.52 -45.50 2.03
CA VAL A 97 23.89 -46.03 2.16
C VAL A 97 23.90 -47.56 2.16
N VAL A 98 22.97 -48.21 2.85
CA VAL A 98 22.88 -49.68 2.92
C VAL A 98 22.45 -50.29 1.59
N VAL A 99 21.45 -49.70 0.95
CA VAL A 99 20.86 -50.19 -0.30
C VAL A 99 21.83 -49.98 -1.47
N ASN A 100 22.49 -48.83 -1.58
CA ASN A 100 23.47 -48.56 -2.65
C ASN A 100 24.75 -49.40 -2.56
N LYS A 101 25.10 -49.93 -1.37
CA LYS A 101 26.23 -50.87 -1.21
C LYS A 101 25.93 -52.26 -1.79
N GLN A 102 24.68 -52.58 -2.09
CA GLN A 102 24.30 -53.89 -2.59
C GLN A 102 24.71 -54.04 -4.07
N ILE A 103 25.60 -54.99 -4.35
CA ILE A 103 26.05 -55.26 -5.73
C ILE A 103 24.92 -55.94 -6.56
N ALA A 104 23.99 -56.63 -5.89
CA ALA A 104 22.82 -57.25 -6.52
C ALA A 104 21.62 -57.31 -5.56
N HIS A 105 20.46 -56.85 -6.00
CA HIS A 105 19.22 -56.87 -5.21
C HIS A 105 18.46 -58.18 -5.42
N ARG A 106 18.34 -59.00 -4.37
CA ARG A 106 17.64 -60.29 -4.41
C ARG A 106 16.13 -60.13 -4.56
N LYS A 107 15.58 -59.05 -4.00
CA LYS A 107 14.18 -58.66 -4.13
C LYS A 107 14.08 -57.30 -4.82
N PRO A 108 13.02 -57.07 -5.60
CA PRO A 108 12.66 -55.74 -6.10
C PRO A 108 12.76 -54.73 -4.97
N THR A 109 13.70 -53.79 -5.11
CA THR A 109 13.97 -52.75 -4.12
C THR A 109 13.85 -51.41 -4.83
N ILE A 110 13.04 -50.51 -4.28
CA ILE A 110 12.92 -49.16 -4.80
C ILE A 110 13.38 -48.21 -3.69
N LEU A 111 14.43 -47.44 -3.98
CA LEU A 111 14.99 -46.45 -3.07
C LEU A 111 14.41 -45.06 -3.39
N PHE A 112 13.82 -44.43 -2.40
CA PHE A 112 13.17 -43.14 -2.51
C PHE A 112 13.77 -42.17 -1.49
N GLY A 113 13.98 -40.92 -1.86
CA GLY A 113 14.19 -39.85 -0.88
C GLY A 113 15.54 -39.81 -0.16
N ALA A 114 16.63 -40.27 -0.79
CA ALA A 114 17.99 -40.15 -0.23
C ALA A 114 19.09 -40.28 -1.29
N VAL A 115 18.71 -40.06 -2.54
CA VAL A 115 19.61 -40.04 -3.67
C VAL A 115 19.70 -38.59 -4.13
N ASN A 116 20.45 -37.80 -3.36
CA ASN A 116 20.75 -36.42 -3.69
C ASN A 116 21.93 -36.35 -4.67
N ASN A 117 21.83 -35.46 -5.66
CA ASN A 117 22.86 -35.23 -6.68
C ASN A 117 24.15 -34.59 -6.12
N ASP A 118 24.07 -33.93 -4.96
CA ASP A 118 25.19 -33.19 -4.38
C ASP A 118 26.22 -34.09 -3.69
N PHE A 119 25.77 -35.21 -3.10
CA PHE A 119 26.61 -36.07 -2.26
C PHE A 119 26.92 -37.44 -2.87
N ASN A 120 26.04 -37.97 -3.72
CA ASN A 120 26.23 -39.26 -4.36
C ASN A 120 26.82 -39.02 -5.76
N GLN A 121 27.97 -39.63 -6.08
CA GLN A 121 28.60 -39.55 -7.41
C GLN A 121 27.79 -40.33 -8.46
N ILE A 122 26.58 -39.87 -8.75
CA ILE A 122 25.66 -40.52 -9.67
C ILE A 122 25.86 -39.92 -11.05
N ASP A 123 26.02 -40.80 -12.03
CA ASP A 123 26.18 -40.42 -13.42
C ASP A 123 24.85 -39.90 -13.97
N LEU A 124 24.69 -38.57 -13.96
CA LEU A 124 23.52 -37.85 -14.47
C LEU A 124 23.24 -38.09 -15.96
N THR A 125 24.14 -38.74 -16.71
CA THR A 125 23.89 -39.11 -18.11
C THR A 125 23.00 -40.35 -18.24
N LYS A 126 22.78 -41.11 -17.15
CA LYS A 126 21.94 -42.32 -17.17
C LYS A 126 20.50 -41.98 -16.77
N SER A 127 19.56 -42.28 -17.66
CA SER A 127 18.12 -42.10 -17.42
C SER A 127 17.49 -43.19 -16.54
N THR A 128 18.21 -44.29 -16.29
CA THR A 128 17.71 -45.45 -15.55
C THR A 128 18.77 -45.98 -14.57
N SER A 129 18.36 -46.82 -13.61
CA SER A 129 19.30 -47.40 -12.64
C SER A 129 20.28 -48.38 -13.28
N GLY A 130 19.84 -49.13 -14.30
CA GLY A 130 20.60 -50.20 -14.94
C GLY A 130 20.92 -51.41 -14.04
N VAL A 131 20.38 -51.44 -12.81
CA VAL A 131 20.65 -52.49 -11.82
C VAL A 131 19.44 -53.41 -11.70
N LYS A 132 19.67 -54.71 -11.90
CA LYS A 132 18.59 -55.72 -11.83
C LYS A 132 17.91 -55.67 -10.46
N ASN A 133 16.56 -55.68 -10.48
CA ASN A 133 15.69 -55.61 -9.30
C ASN A 133 15.88 -54.35 -8.44
N PHE A 134 16.47 -53.29 -8.99
CA PHE A 134 16.69 -52.06 -8.25
C PHE A 134 16.34 -50.85 -9.10
N THR A 135 15.68 -49.89 -8.49
CA THR A 135 15.61 -48.54 -9.02
C THR A 135 15.62 -47.54 -7.88
N TYR A 136 15.87 -46.30 -8.22
CA TYR A 136 15.87 -45.21 -7.26
C TYR A 136 15.21 -43.98 -7.88
N LEU A 137 14.61 -43.13 -7.07
CA LEU A 137 14.24 -41.78 -7.50
C LEU A 137 15.26 -40.79 -6.94
N ILE A 138 15.85 -40.02 -7.84
CA ILE A 138 16.72 -38.89 -7.51
C ILE A 138 15.84 -37.80 -6.91
N GLU A 139 16.24 -37.31 -5.74
CA GLU A 139 15.63 -36.12 -5.16
C GLU A 139 16.05 -34.89 -5.96
N SER A 140 15.08 -34.00 -6.17
CA SER A 140 15.29 -32.74 -6.87
C SER A 140 15.87 -31.63 -5.99
N GLU A 141 15.95 -31.87 -4.68
CA GLU A 141 16.49 -30.90 -3.72
C GLU A 141 18.02 -30.88 -3.81
N SER A 142 18.60 -29.71 -4.04
CA SER A 142 20.05 -29.51 -4.09
C SER A 142 20.44 -28.42 -3.09
N PHE A 143 21.20 -28.83 -2.08
CA PHE A 143 21.83 -27.94 -1.12
C PHE A 143 22.71 -26.90 -1.82
N ILE A 144 23.38 -27.31 -2.89
CA ILE A 144 24.28 -26.43 -3.64
C ILE A 144 23.50 -25.38 -4.44
N GLU A 145 22.42 -25.77 -5.12
CA GLU A 145 21.58 -24.80 -5.84
C GLU A 145 20.88 -23.83 -4.88
N ASP A 146 20.38 -24.30 -3.73
CA ASP A 146 19.80 -23.43 -2.70
C ASP A 146 20.80 -22.40 -2.19
N LEU A 147 22.05 -22.82 -1.89
CA LEU A 147 23.12 -21.93 -1.45
C LEU A 147 23.48 -20.89 -2.53
N LYS A 148 23.48 -21.26 -3.82
CA LYS A 148 23.67 -20.31 -4.93
C LYS A 148 22.54 -19.28 -5.00
N VAL A 149 21.29 -19.73 -4.86
CA VAL A 149 20.12 -18.83 -4.88
C VAL A 149 20.16 -17.90 -3.65
N LEU A 150 20.47 -18.41 -2.47
CA LEU A 150 20.66 -17.59 -1.27
C LEU A 150 21.78 -16.55 -1.47
N LYS A 151 22.92 -16.93 -2.06
CA LYS A 151 24.02 -16.01 -2.38
C LYS A 151 23.59 -14.94 -3.36
N GLN A 152 22.79 -15.30 -4.37
CA GLN A 152 22.25 -14.35 -5.34
C GLN A 152 21.29 -13.34 -4.69
N LEU A 153 20.50 -13.77 -3.70
CA LEU A 153 19.54 -12.94 -2.98
C LEU A 153 20.22 -11.98 -2.01
N THR A 154 21.18 -12.47 -1.22
CA THR A 154 21.68 -11.74 -0.04
C THR A 154 23.11 -11.24 -0.21
N GLY A 155 23.90 -11.85 -1.10
CA GLY A 155 25.33 -11.58 -1.23
C GLY A 155 26.15 -12.01 -0.01
N PHE A 156 25.65 -12.94 0.81
CA PHE A 156 26.30 -13.38 2.05
C PHE A 156 27.78 -13.76 1.85
N SER A 157 28.61 -13.48 2.84
CA SER A 157 30.02 -13.86 2.89
C SER A 157 30.25 -15.12 3.73
N LYS A 158 29.43 -15.35 4.77
CA LYS A 158 29.54 -16.52 5.64
C LYS A 158 28.19 -17.06 6.11
N VAL A 159 27.79 -18.21 5.57
CA VAL A 159 26.50 -18.84 5.88
C VAL A 159 26.58 -19.82 7.04
N GLY A 160 25.63 -19.77 7.97
CA GLY A 160 25.40 -20.84 8.94
C GLY A 160 24.56 -21.94 8.30
N ILE A 161 25.14 -23.13 8.10
CA ILE A 161 24.43 -24.29 7.56
C ILE A 161 23.93 -25.13 8.72
N VAL A 162 22.63 -25.05 8.97
CA VAL A 162 21.92 -25.79 10.03
C VAL A 162 21.51 -27.14 9.49
N ILE A 163 21.96 -28.21 10.15
CA ILE A 163 21.73 -29.59 9.70
C ILE A 163 21.56 -30.52 10.90
N ASP A 164 20.72 -31.54 10.78
CA ASP A 164 20.50 -32.51 11.84
C ASP A 164 21.82 -33.22 12.22
N ASP A 165 22.09 -33.38 13.51
CA ASP A 165 23.34 -33.95 14.04
C ASP A 165 23.65 -35.34 13.44
N ALA A 166 22.61 -36.16 13.24
CA ALA A 166 22.74 -37.48 12.62
C ALA A 166 23.24 -37.41 11.16
N PHE A 167 22.81 -36.39 10.38
CA PHE A 167 23.24 -36.24 9.00
C PHE A 167 24.67 -35.70 8.89
N ALA A 168 25.09 -34.88 9.85
CA ALA A 168 26.45 -34.35 9.89
C ALA A 168 27.53 -35.44 10.04
N GLU A 169 27.19 -36.56 10.68
CA GLU A 169 28.10 -37.71 10.84
C GLU A 169 28.10 -38.66 9.63
N ILE A 170 26.99 -38.74 8.89
CA ILE A 170 26.78 -39.74 7.84
C ILE A 170 27.12 -39.20 6.44
N LEU A 171 26.78 -37.94 6.16
CA LEU A 171 26.97 -37.33 4.85
C LEU A 171 28.37 -36.71 4.69
N PRO A 172 28.98 -36.74 3.50
CA PRO A 172 30.27 -36.10 3.23
C PRO A 172 30.12 -34.58 3.05
N LEU A 173 29.53 -33.89 4.02
CA LEU A 173 29.17 -32.47 3.94
C LEU A 173 30.37 -31.56 3.69
N LYS A 174 31.44 -31.77 4.46
CA LYS A 174 32.61 -30.87 4.44
C LYS A 174 33.33 -30.85 3.08
N PRO A 175 33.73 -31.99 2.49
CA PRO A 175 34.33 -32.00 1.15
C PRO A 175 33.47 -31.33 0.07
N VAL A 176 32.15 -31.47 0.15
CA VAL A 176 31.21 -30.92 -0.84
C VAL A 176 31.05 -29.42 -0.66
N PHE A 177 30.74 -28.95 0.55
CA PHE A 177 30.58 -27.51 0.82
C PHE A 177 31.90 -26.75 0.68
N ASP A 178 33.04 -27.31 1.10
CA ASP A 178 34.37 -26.71 0.87
C ASP A 178 34.61 -26.49 -0.63
N LYS A 179 34.22 -27.46 -1.48
CA LYS A 179 34.40 -27.34 -2.94
C LYS A 179 33.47 -26.29 -3.53
N GLU A 180 32.18 -26.35 -3.22
CA GLU A 180 31.16 -25.56 -3.91
C GLU A 180 31.07 -24.11 -3.39
N LEU A 181 31.25 -23.87 -2.08
CA LEU A 181 31.22 -22.51 -1.53
C LEU A 181 32.46 -21.69 -1.90
N ASN A 182 33.61 -22.35 -2.11
CA ASN A 182 34.79 -21.70 -2.68
C ASN A 182 34.53 -21.18 -4.11
N VAL A 183 33.65 -21.83 -4.90
CA VAL A 183 33.30 -21.37 -6.26
C VAL A 183 32.50 -20.08 -6.24
N ILE A 184 31.66 -19.88 -5.22
CA ILE A 184 30.80 -18.69 -5.07
C ILE A 184 31.35 -17.65 -4.09
N ASP A 185 32.64 -17.76 -3.74
CA ASP A 185 33.36 -16.85 -2.84
C ASP A 185 32.62 -16.64 -1.51
N ALA A 186 32.40 -17.74 -0.78
CA ALA A 186 31.73 -17.73 0.52
C ALA A 186 32.35 -18.73 1.49
N ASP A 187 32.32 -18.39 2.78
CA ASP A 187 32.68 -19.27 3.89
C ASP A 187 31.39 -19.85 4.53
N TYR A 188 31.54 -20.86 5.39
CA TYR A 188 30.42 -21.42 6.13
C TYR A 188 30.76 -21.82 7.56
N LYS A 189 29.72 -21.97 8.36
CA LYS A 189 29.76 -22.58 9.68
C LYS A 189 28.71 -23.68 9.71
N LEU A 190 29.14 -24.94 9.88
CA LEU A 190 28.19 -26.02 10.16
C LEU A 190 27.63 -25.86 11.57
N ILE A 191 26.33 -26.01 11.70
CA ILE A 191 25.58 -25.94 12.95
C ILE A 191 24.78 -27.25 13.06
N PRO A 192 25.40 -28.33 13.55
CA PRO A 192 24.68 -29.56 13.89
C PRO A 192 23.68 -29.28 15.01
N PHE A 193 22.46 -29.80 14.92
CA PHE A 193 21.45 -29.58 15.96
C PHE A 193 20.66 -30.84 16.32
N LYS A 194 20.19 -30.90 17.57
CA LYS A 194 19.14 -31.82 18.06
C LYS A 194 17.91 -31.06 18.56
N THR A 195 18.13 -29.83 19.00
CA THR A 195 17.10 -28.94 19.57
C THR A 195 17.21 -27.55 18.94
N LEU A 196 16.14 -26.76 19.01
CA LEU A 196 16.14 -25.36 18.57
C LEU A 196 17.21 -24.51 19.27
N THR A 197 17.55 -24.82 20.52
CA THR A 197 18.57 -24.11 21.30
C THR A 197 19.97 -24.26 20.70
N ASP A 198 20.27 -25.42 20.13
CA ASP A 198 21.56 -25.69 19.48
C ASP A 198 21.75 -24.77 18.27
N ILE A 199 20.67 -24.49 17.54
CA ILE A 199 20.65 -23.55 16.41
C ILE A 199 20.85 -22.11 16.92
N THR A 200 19.95 -21.65 17.79
CA THR A 200 19.86 -20.24 18.19
C THR A 200 21.10 -19.75 18.96
N SER A 201 21.78 -20.64 19.67
CA SER A 201 23.03 -20.34 20.40
C SER A 201 24.27 -20.25 19.49
N ASN A 202 24.17 -20.65 18.23
CA ASN A 202 25.31 -20.74 17.30
C ASN A 202 25.24 -19.78 16.10
N LEU A 203 24.39 -18.75 16.17
CA LEU A 203 24.15 -17.79 15.10
C LEU A 203 25.15 -16.61 15.05
N ASP A 204 26.15 -16.57 15.92
CA ASP A 204 27.11 -15.47 15.94
C ASP A 204 28.22 -15.69 14.89
N GLY A 205 28.60 -14.61 14.19
CA GLY A 205 29.66 -14.59 13.19
C GLY A 205 29.27 -15.10 11.80
N ILE A 206 27.97 -15.18 11.51
CA ILE A 206 27.40 -15.51 10.19
C ILE A 206 26.52 -14.35 9.71
N ASP A 207 26.29 -14.24 8.40
CA ASP A 207 25.48 -13.19 7.78
C ASP A 207 24.27 -13.73 6.99
N ALA A 208 24.12 -15.04 6.89
CA ALA A 208 22.90 -15.72 6.44
C ALA A 208 22.78 -17.10 7.09
N VAL A 209 21.58 -17.68 7.08
CA VAL A 209 21.32 -19.04 7.58
C VAL A 209 20.70 -19.88 6.48
N TYR A 210 21.28 -21.05 6.23
CA TYR A 210 20.70 -22.09 5.39
C TYR A 210 20.27 -23.26 6.27
N ILE A 211 18.98 -23.55 6.28
CA ILE A 211 18.36 -24.66 7.00
C ILE A 211 18.36 -25.85 6.03
N ALA A 212 19.41 -26.64 6.11
CA ALA A 212 19.69 -27.84 5.31
C ALA A 212 19.10 -29.12 5.95
N GLY A 213 18.07 -28.98 6.78
CA GLY A 213 17.46 -30.05 7.55
C GLY A 213 16.25 -29.54 8.33
N GLY A 214 15.96 -30.13 9.49
CA GLY A 214 14.87 -29.62 10.34
C GLY A 214 13.47 -30.08 9.92
N PHE A 215 13.38 -31.16 9.15
CA PHE A 215 12.13 -31.90 8.89
C PHE A 215 11.35 -32.29 10.17
N PHE A 216 12.00 -32.21 11.34
CA PHE A 216 11.45 -32.55 12.64
C PHE A 216 11.15 -31.34 13.53
N LEU A 217 11.47 -30.11 13.10
CA LEU A 217 11.04 -28.92 13.85
C LEU A 217 9.53 -28.80 13.76
N THR A 218 8.89 -28.55 14.89
CA THR A 218 7.45 -28.26 14.92
C THR A 218 7.16 -26.86 14.38
N ASP A 219 5.94 -26.61 13.89
CA ASP A 219 5.52 -25.28 13.42
C ASP A 219 5.81 -24.16 14.43
N ASP A 220 5.67 -24.44 15.74
CA ASP A 220 5.97 -23.48 16.80
C ASP A 220 7.47 -23.20 16.92
N GLU A 221 8.31 -24.23 16.80
CA GLU A 221 9.77 -24.09 16.79
C GLU A 221 10.25 -23.34 15.53
N THR A 222 9.69 -23.63 14.36
CA THR A 222 10.00 -22.92 13.11
C THR A 222 9.63 -21.45 13.22
N LYS A 223 8.45 -21.10 13.77
CA LYS A 223 8.08 -19.71 14.04
C LYS A 223 9.05 -19.00 14.99
N ARG A 224 9.45 -19.66 16.07
CA ARG A 224 10.42 -19.10 17.04
C ARG A 224 11.79 -18.88 16.41
N LEU A 225 12.26 -19.83 15.59
CA LEU A 225 13.49 -19.70 14.83
C LEU A 225 13.41 -18.50 13.88
N ALA A 226 12.35 -18.43 13.06
CA ALA A 226 12.12 -17.33 12.13
C ALA A 226 12.13 -15.95 12.82
N ASN A 227 11.49 -15.84 13.98
CA ASN A 227 11.51 -14.59 14.77
C ASN A 227 12.91 -14.23 15.27
N THR A 228 13.67 -15.21 15.79
CA THR A 228 15.04 -15.02 16.23
C THR A 228 15.95 -14.53 15.09
N LEU A 229 15.79 -15.11 13.89
CA LEU A 229 16.54 -14.71 12.70
C LEU A 229 16.19 -13.29 12.24
N LYS A 230 14.89 -12.93 12.25
CA LYS A 230 14.45 -11.55 11.95
C LYS A 230 15.00 -10.52 12.93
N GLU A 231 14.99 -10.82 14.22
CA GLU A 231 15.53 -9.94 15.26
C GLU A 231 17.04 -9.70 15.07
N LYS A 232 17.79 -10.76 14.71
CA LYS A 232 19.22 -10.70 14.39
C LYS A 232 19.51 -10.17 12.98
N LYS A 233 18.49 -9.82 12.18
CA LYS A 233 18.62 -9.40 10.77
C LYS A 233 19.37 -10.41 9.90
N LEU A 234 19.17 -11.71 10.14
CA LEU A 234 19.78 -12.80 9.40
C LEU A 234 18.81 -13.31 8.33
N PRO A 235 19.10 -13.10 7.02
CA PRO A 235 18.40 -13.75 5.93
C PRO A 235 18.45 -15.27 6.08
N SER A 236 17.34 -15.94 5.78
CA SER A 236 17.20 -17.38 5.97
C SER A 236 16.67 -18.11 4.74
N PHE A 237 17.24 -19.27 4.44
CA PHE A 237 16.78 -20.12 3.36
C PHE A 237 16.55 -21.52 3.91
N THR A 238 15.47 -22.19 3.52
CA THR A 238 15.15 -23.55 3.97
C THR A 238 15.09 -24.48 2.78
N ILE A 239 15.61 -25.69 2.95
CA ILE A 239 15.43 -26.79 1.99
C ILE A 239 14.02 -27.40 2.09
N ASN A 240 13.31 -27.15 3.20
CA ASN A 240 11.97 -27.71 3.44
C ASN A 240 10.89 -26.98 2.62
N SER A 241 9.62 -27.38 2.85
CA SER A 241 8.46 -26.89 2.12
C SER A 241 8.23 -25.38 2.27
N ILE A 242 7.35 -24.86 1.42
CA ILE A 242 6.85 -23.48 1.49
C ILE A 242 6.21 -23.15 2.84
N ASP A 243 5.77 -24.16 3.60
CA ASP A 243 5.16 -23.97 4.91
C ASP A 243 6.14 -23.26 5.88
N ASP A 244 7.42 -23.62 5.88
CA ASP A 244 8.45 -22.93 6.66
C ASP A 244 8.54 -21.43 6.31
N VAL A 245 8.37 -21.11 5.03
CA VAL A 245 8.41 -19.73 4.51
C VAL A 245 7.13 -18.99 4.91
N GLU A 246 5.96 -19.64 4.87
CA GLU A 246 4.70 -19.11 5.41
C GLU A 246 4.79 -18.88 6.94
N LEU A 247 5.56 -19.71 7.66
CA LEU A 247 5.84 -19.60 9.10
C LEU A 247 6.88 -18.53 9.45
N GLY A 248 7.56 -17.95 8.45
CA GLY A 248 8.39 -16.76 8.59
C GLY A 248 9.86 -16.92 8.22
N ILE A 249 10.31 -18.09 7.77
CA ILE A 249 11.60 -18.23 7.10
C ILE A 249 11.60 -17.39 5.81
N MET A 250 12.74 -16.83 5.39
CA MET A 250 12.76 -15.83 4.31
C MET A 250 12.52 -16.46 2.94
N ALA A 251 13.13 -17.60 2.61
CA ALA A 251 12.98 -18.17 1.27
C ALA A 251 13.16 -19.70 1.22
N THR A 252 12.62 -20.32 0.18
CA THR A 252 12.85 -21.72 -0.21
C THR A 252 12.89 -21.83 -1.73
N ASN A 253 13.55 -22.84 -2.29
CA ASN A 253 13.45 -23.17 -3.71
C ASN A 253 12.46 -24.32 -3.97
N GLN A 254 11.75 -24.77 -2.93
CA GLN A 254 10.75 -25.83 -3.01
C GLN A 254 9.42 -25.34 -3.58
N ALA A 255 8.82 -26.12 -4.47
CA ALA A 255 7.45 -25.93 -4.92
C ALA A 255 6.41 -26.59 -3.99
N LYS A 256 5.18 -26.06 -3.97
CA LYS A 256 4.13 -26.43 -2.99
C LYS A 256 3.69 -27.91 -3.07
N ASN A 257 3.68 -28.50 -4.27
CA ASN A 257 3.05 -29.80 -4.54
C ASN A 257 4.03 -30.96 -4.71
N ASN A 258 5.32 -30.75 -4.38
CA ASN A 258 6.38 -31.72 -4.67
C ASN A 258 6.14 -33.09 -4.07
N LEU A 259 5.64 -33.12 -2.83
CA LEU A 259 5.44 -34.37 -2.11
C LEU A 259 4.35 -35.26 -2.75
N ASP A 260 3.33 -34.63 -3.33
CA ASP A 260 2.23 -35.35 -3.98
C ASP A 260 2.64 -35.89 -5.35
N GLN A 261 3.42 -35.10 -6.10
CA GLN A 261 4.05 -35.56 -7.33
C GLN A 261 5.02 -36.70 -7.05
N PHE A 262 5.78 -36.61 -5.95
CA PHE A 262 6.69 -37.65 -5.49
C PHE A 262 5.95 -38.96 -5.16
N PHE A 263 4.89 -38.91 -4.33
CA PHE A 263 4.10 -40.11 -4.02
C PHE A 263 3.37 -40.68 -5.25
N ARG A 264 2.89 -39.83 -6.15
CA ARG A 264 2.33 -40.29 -7.43
C ARG A 264 3.40 -41.00 -8.26
N ARG A 265 4.62 -40.48 -8.30
CA ARG A 265 5.74 -41.11 -9.01
C ARG A 265 6.14 -42.45 -8.40
N VAL A 266 6.17 -42.54 -7.07
CA VAL A 266 6.34 -43.80 -6.34
C VAL A 266 5.27 -44.81 -6.78
N ALA A 267 4.00 -44.40 -6.77
CA ALA A 267 2.88 -45.26 -7.14
C ALA A 267 2.96 -45.74 -8.60
N LEU A 268 3.26 -44.86 -9.56
CA LEU A 268 3.45 -45.20 -10.98
C LEU A 268 4.64 -46.13 -11.22
N THR A 269 5.70 -46.00 -10.41
CA THR A 269 6.87 -46.90 -10.47
C THR A 269 6.47 -48.31 -10.04
N ILE A 270 5.66 -48.43 -8.99
CA ILE A 270 5.13 -49.71 -8.50
C ILE A 270 4.15 -50.32 -9.51
N GLU A 271 3.23 -49.52 -10.06
CA GLU A 271 2.29 -49.93 -11.11
C GLU A 271 3.04 -50.48 -12.33
N SER A 272 4.05 -49.76 -12.81
CA SER A 272 4.88 -50.18 -13.94
C SER A 272 5.60 -51.52 -13.67
N PHE A 273 6.07 -51.72 -12.42
CA PHE A 273 6.71 -52.96 -12.00
C PHE A 273 5.73 -54.13 -11.98
N VAL A 274 4.55 -53.91 -11.40
CA VAL A 274 3.45 -54.89 -11.35
C VAL A 274 3.03 -55.29 -12.77
N ASN A 275 3.01 -54.34 -13.70
CA ASN A 275 2.67 -54.56 -15.11
C ASN A 275 3.83 -55.15 -15.94
N GLY A 276 4.95 -55.54 -15.31
CA GLY A 276 6.02 -56.32 -15.92
C GLY A 276 7.21 -55.51 -16.44
N THR A 277 7.28 -54.21 -16.17
CA THR A 277 8.45 -53.38 -16.52
C THR A 277 9.60 -53.66 -15.55
N PRO A 278 10.81 -54.01 -16.01
CA PRO A 278 11.96 -54.21 -15.12
C PRO A 278 12.34 -52.92 -14.38
N LEU A 279 12.59 -53.01 -13.07
CA LEU A 279 13.06 -51.85 -12.28
C LEU A 279 14.33 -51.20 -12.86
N ALA A 280 15.21 -52.01 -13.46
CA ALA A 280 16.47 -51.55 -14.06
C ALA A 280 16.27 -50.51 -15.19
N ASP A 281 15.12 -50.57 -15.86
CA ASP A 281 14.77 -49.74 -17.02
C ASP A 281 13.89 -48.55 -16.64
N MET A 282 13.58 -48.40 -15.35
CA MET A 282 12.69 -47.34 -14.89
C MET A 282 13.41 -45.99 -14.84
N PRO A 283 12.71 -44.91 -15.21
CA PRO A 283 13.24 -43.56 -15.11
C PRO A 283 13.52 -43.19 -13.65
N VAL A 284 14.77 -42.82 -13.37
CA VAL A 284 15.22 -42.43 -12.02
C VAL A 284 15.00 -40.96 -11.70
N PHE A 285 14.66 -40.16 -12.71
CA PHE A 285 14.39 -38.73 -12.57
C PHE A 285 12.90 -38.46 -12.32
N ILE A 286 12.66 -37.41 -11.53
CA ILE A 286 11.38 -36.74 -11.39
C ILE A 286 11.55 -35.38 -12.06
N ASP A 287 10.73 -35.06 -13.06
CA ASP A 287 10.72 -33.70 -13.61
C ASP A 287 10.26 -32.75 -12.51
N TYR A 288 11.18 -31.87 -12.12
CA TYR A 288 10.99 -30.97 -11.00
C TYR A 288 11.29 -29.55 -11.43
N ASN A 289 10.34 -28.66 -11.17
CA ASN A 289 10.49 -27.23 -11.44
C ASN A 289 10.79 -26.51 -10.12
N ALA A 290 12.08 -26.32 -9.84
CA ALA A 290 12.52 -25.51 -8.70
C ALA A 290 11.93 -24.10 -8.81
N ARG A 291 11.31 -23.65 -7.72
CA ARG A 291 10.56 -22.41 -7.69
C ARG A 291 10.88 -21.65 -6.43
N LEU A 292 11.64 -20.58 -6.60
CA LEU A 292 12.00 -19.69 -5.51
C LEU A 292 10.72 -19.08 -4.92
N THR A 293 10.46 -19.32 -3.65
CA THR A 293 9.42 -18.67 -2.88
C THR A 293 10.07 -17.78 -1.83
N ILE A 294 9.65 -16.52 -1.72
CA ILE A 294 10.17 -15.54 -0.77
C ILE A 294 9.04 -15.02 0.13
N ASN A 295 9.23 -15.04 1.44
CA ASN A 295 8.39 -14.30 2.37
C ASN A 295 8.74 -12.80 2.28
N PHE A 296 7.82 -12.00 1.72
CA PHE A 296 8.05 -10.58 1.49
C PHE A 296 8.29 -9.82 2.81
N ASN A 297 7.48 -10.11 3.85
CA ASN A 297 7.62 -9.48 5.16
C ASN A 297 8.99 -9.79 5.79
N THR A 298 9.41 -11.06 5.72
CA THR A 298 10.71 -11.46 6.28
C THR A 298 11.86 -10.86 5.49
N ALA A 299 11.84 -10.92 4.15
CA ALA A 299 12.90 -10.35 3.30
C ALA A 299 13.09 -8.85 3.58
N ASN A 300 11.99 -8.10 3.72
CA ASN A 300 12.06 -6.70 4.11
C ASN A 300 12.56 -6.51 5.55
N ALA A 301 12.10 -7.33 6.50
CA ALA A 301 12.55 -7.26 7.89
C ALA A 301 14.06 -7.53 8.03
N VAL A 302 14.65 -8.36 7.19
CA VAL A 302 16.10 -8.64 7.16
C VAL A 302 16.88 -7.79 6.15
N ASN A 303 16.26 -6.75 5.57
CA ASN A 303 16.87 -5.82 4.61
C ASN A 303 17.39 -6.49 3.31
N VAL A 304 16.71 -7.51 2.81
CA VAL A 304 17.02 -8.16 1.54
C VAL A 304 16.14 -7.57 0.44
N PRO A 305 16.70 -6.73 -0.46
CA PRO A 305 15.92 -6.12 -1.54
C PRO A 305 15.56 -7.17 -2.59
N ILE A 306 14.28 -7.27 -2.93
CA ILE A 306 13.81 -8.16 -3.98
C ILE A 306 14.09 -7.52 -5.34
N ARG A 307 14.99 -8.13 -6.11
CA ARG A 307 15.33 -7.64 -7.46
C ARG A 307 14.15 -7.87 -8.40
N TYR A 308 13.77 -6.86 -9.18
CA TYR A 308 12.70 -6.96 -10.18
C TYR A 308 12.89 -8.13 -11.16
N SER A 309 14.14 -8.45 -11.52
CA SER A 309 14.47 -9.57 -12.39
C SER A 309 14.04 -10.94 -11.83
N LEU A 310 13.89 -11.06 -10.50
CA LEU A 310 13.51 -12.29 -9.84
C LEU A 310 11.99 -12.44 -9.72
N ILE A 311 11.22 -11.34 -9.69
CA ILE A 311 9.76 -11.34 -9.49
C ILE A 311 9.03 -12.26 -10.49
N THR A 312 9.48 -12.30 -11.75
CA THR A 312 8.88 -13.16 -12.80
C THR A 312 8.97 -14.66 -12.52
N LYS A 313 9.95 -15.10 -11.72
CA LYS A 313 10.23 -16.51 -11.42
C LYS A 313 10.08 -16.85 -9.94
N THR A 314 9.72 -15.86 -9.12
CA THR A 314 9.66 -15.98 -7.67
C THR A 314 8.22 -15.90 -7.18
N ASP A 315 7.81 -16.86 -6.36
CA ASP A 315 6.55 -16.82 -5.61
C ASP A 315 6.73 -16.00 -4.34
N PHE A 316 5.70 -15.26 -3.94
CA PHE A 316 5.75 -14.44 -2.75
C PHE A 316 4.71 -14.92 -1.75
N VAL A 317 5.12 -15.04 -0.49
CA VAL A 317 4.20 -15.25 0.63
C VAL A 317 4.32 -14.11 1.62
N GLY A 318 3.31 -13.96 2.48
CA GLY A 318 3.18 -12.82 3.38
C GLY A 318 2.36 -11.68 2.78
N GLN A 319 1.89 -10.78 3.65
CA GLN A 319 1.10 -9.62 3.23
C GLN A 319 2.03 -8.43 3.03
N MET A 320 1.81 -7.62 2.00
CA MET A 320 2.38 -6.26 1.87
C MET A 320 1.96 -5.29 3.02
N LYS A 321 1.40 -5.83 4.12
CA LYS A 321 1.08 -5.11 5.35
C LYS A 321 2.33 -5.21 6.22
N ASN A 322 2.93 -4.07 6.56
CA ASN A 322 4.22 -3.90 7.24
C ASN A 322 5.45 -3.91 6.31
N ILE A 323 5.52 -2.86 5.49
CA ILE A 323 6.79 -2.15 5.30
C ILE A 323 7.22 -1.63 6.69
N ASN A 324 8.51 -1.36 6.93
CA ASN A 324 8.99 -0.69 8.15
C ASN A 324 8.49 0.77 8.19
N ALA A 325 7.16 0.96 8.15
CA ALA A 325 6.51 2.25 8.10
C ALA A 325 6.84 2.97 9.40
N GLN A 326 7.49 4.12 9.25
CA GLN A 326 7.79 4.99 10.38
C GLN A 326 6.49 5.54 10.99
N LYS A 327 5.44 5.64 10.15
CA LYS A 327 4.11 6.11 10.54
C LYS A 327 3.02 5.37 9.76
N ILE A 328 1.97 4.98 10.46
CA ILE A 328 0.74 4.42 9.89
C ILE A 328 -0.36 5.45 10.09
N TYR A 329 -1.05 5.78 8.99
CA TYR A 329 -2.08 6.81 8.94
C TYR A 329 -3.48 6.20 8.94
N ASP A 330 -4.37 6.80 9.73
CA ASP A 330 -5.82 6.69 9.57
C ASP A 330 -6.37 8.00 8.97
N LEU A 331 -7.63 8.02 8.56
CA LEU A 331 -8.23 9.21 7.95
C LEU A 331 -8.16 10.44 8.86
N LYS A 332 -8.44 10.27 10.15
CA LYS A 332 -8.50 11.38 11.10
C LYS A 332 -7.13 12.04 11.28
N SER A 333 -6.09 11.25 11.48
CA SER A 333 -4.71 11.74 11.60
C SER A 333 -4.22 12.44 10.33
N VAL A 334 -4.64 11.97 9.15
CA VAL A 334 -4.38 12.67 7.88
C VAL A 334 -5.05 14.05 7.85
N MET A 335 -6.33 14.13 8.21
CA MET A 335 -7.06 15.39 8.23
C MET A 335 -6.44 16.39 9.22
N GLU A 336 -6.14 15.97 10.44
CA GLU A 336 -5.56 16.82 11.49
C GLU A 336 -4.15 17.30 11.11
N GLU A 337 -3.30 16.41 10.59
CA GLU A 337 -1.94 16.78 10.19
C GLU A 337 -1.93 17.68 8.94
N ALA A 338 -2.87 17.49 8.01
CA ALA A 338 -3.04 18.40 6.88
C ALA A 338 -3.41 19.82 7.34
N ILE A 339 -4.33 19.96 8.30
CA ILE A 339 -4.69 21.27 8.87
C ILE A 339 -3.46 21.95 9.53
N GLU A 340 -2.63 21.17 10.22
CA GLU A 340 -1.47 21.72 10.93
C GLU A 340 -0.31 22.09 9.99
N LYS A 341 0.01 21.22 9.03
CA LYS A 341 1.30 21.26 8.32
C LYS A 341 1.22 21.60 6.83
N ASN A 342 0.03 21.54 6.21
CA ASN A 342 -0.09 21.79 4.78
C ASN A 342 0.37 23.21 4.40
N LEU A 343 1.27 23.30 3.41
CA LEU A 343 1.92 24.55 3.03
C LEU A 343 0.95 25.56 2.39
N VAL A 344 -0.08 25.10 1.68
CA VAL A 344 -1.11 25.97 1.08
C VAL A 344 -1.94 26.62 2.19
N LEU A 345 -2.39 25.82 3.16
CA LEU A 345 -3.16 26.35 4.30
C LEU A 345 -2.32 27.28 5.18
N GLN A 346 -1.04 26.97 5.40
CA GLN A 346 -0.11 27.87 6.09
C GLN A 346 0.06 29.21 5.36
N SER A 347 0.09 29.20 4.02
CA SER A 347 0.10 30.43 3.21
C SER A 347 -1.20 31.22 3.39
N SER A 348 -2.37 30.56 3.31
CA SER A 348 -3.67 31.21 3.49
C SER A 348 -3.80 31.85 4.89
N LYS A 349 -3.24 31.22 5.92
CA LYS A 349 -3.14 31.79 7.27
C LYS A 349 -2.30 33.09 7.30
N LYS A 350 -1.24 33.19 6.49
CA LYS A 350 -0.46 34.43 6.35
C LYS A 350 -1.25 35.55 5.67
N ASP A 351 -2.17 35.24 4.78
CA ASP A 351 -3.04 36.26 4.18
C ASP A 351 -4.00 36.88 5.21
N VAL A 352 -4.46 36.10 6.20
CA VAL A 352 -5.20 36.62 7.36
C VAL A 352 -4.31 37.55 8.19
N GLU A 353 -3.09 37.12 8.53
CA GLU A 353 -2.14 37.96 9.28
C GLU A 353 -1.80 39.27 8.53
N ILE A 354 -1.65 39.22 7.21
CA ILE A 354 -1.46 40.40 6.35
C ILE A 354 -2.68 41.32 6.44
N SER A 355 -3.88 40.78 6.39
CA SER A 355 -5.12 41.55 6.53
C SER A 355 -5.25 42.21 7.91
N GLU A 356 -4.76 41.56 8.98
CA GLU A 356 -4.66 42.18 10.30
C GLU A 356 -3.68 43.37 10.30
N GLN A 357 -2.55 43.25 9.62
CA GLN A 357 -1.59 44.36 9.50
C GLN A 357 -2.19 45.51 8.70
N ASN A 358 -2.99 45.24 7.66
CA ASN A 358 -3.71 46.26 6.91
C ASN A 358 -4.72 47.02 7.79
N LEU A 359 -5.42 46.32 8.69
CA LEU A 359 -6.30 46.95 9.67
C LEU A 359 -5.51 47.79 10.70
N LYS A 360 -4.36 47.30 11.18
CA LYS A 360 -3.48 48.06 12.08
C LYS A 360 -2.93 49.32 11.41
N SER A 361 -2.49 49.22 10.16
CA SER A 361 -2.05 50.35 9.33
C SER A 361 -3.16 51.39 9.16
N SER A 362 -4.39 50.95 8.88
CA SER A 362 -5.57 51.83 8.80
C SER A 362 -5.88 52.55 10.12
N ARG A 363 -5.66 51.89 11.28
CA ARG A 363 -5.76 52.53 12.61
C ARG A 363 -4.63 53.51 12.87
N ALA A 364 -3.43 53.24 12.39
CA ALA A 364 -2.25 54.08 12.58
C ALA A 364 -2.40 55.47 11.92
N ASN A 365 -3.29 55.63 10.93
CA ASN A 365 -3.60 56.93 10.31
C ASN A 365 -4.15 57.99 11.29
N TYR A 366 -4.57 57.59 12.49
CA TYR A 366 -4.99 58.49 13.57
C TYR A 366 -3.89 58.81 14.60
N LEU A 367 -2.75 58.11 14.51
CA LEU A 367 -1.60 58.37 15.37
C LEU A 367 -0.87 59.64 14.90
N PRO A 368 -0.21 60.35 15.82
CA PRO A 368 0.64 61.48 15.45
C PRO A 368 1.81 61.00 14.58
N SER A 369 2.02 61.68 13.47
CA SER A 369 3.25 61.58 12.68
C SER A 369 4.18 62.72 13.07
N LEU A 370 5.44 62.39 13.35
CA LEU A 370 6.49 63.34 13.70
C LEU A 370 7.60 63.24 12.65
N THR A 371 7.83 64.32 11.92
CA THR A 371 8.86 64.36 10.87
C THR A 371 9.87 65.46 11.19
N ALA A 372 11.15 65.10 11.27
CA ALA A 372 12.24 66.05 11.38
C ALA A 372 12.87 66.24 10.01
N ASN A 373 12.95 67.49 9.55
CA ASN A 373 13.55 67.88 8.29
C ASN A 373 14.71 68.84 8.55
N ALA A 374 15.75 68.78 7.73
CA ALA A 374 16.82 69.77 7.67
C ALA A 374 17.05 70.17 6.21
N ALA A 375 17.19 71.46 5.96
CA ALA A 375 17.39 72.01 4.64
C ALA A 375 18.48 73.09 4.67
N GLY A 376 19.45 72.95 3.76
CA GLY A 376 20.39 74.01 3.42
C GLY A 376 19.89 74.75 2.19
N MET A 377 19.93 76.07 2.21
CA MET A 377 19.48 76.91 1.11
C MET A 377 20.55 77.93 0.74
N TYR A 378 20.78 78.06 -0.58
CA TYR A 378 21.54 79.15 -1.17
C TYR A 378 20.59 80.05 -1.95
N ILE A 379 20.70 81.36 -1.75
CA ILE A 379 19.90 82.37 -2.45
C ILE A 379 20.86 83.37 -3.09
N ASP A 380 20.51 83.87 -4.28
CA ASP A 380 21.28 84.92 -4.95
C ASP A 380 21.57 86.10 -3.99
N PRO A 381 22.83 86.55 -3.86
CA PRO A 381 23.21 87.55 -2.87
C PRO A 381 22.45 88.88 -2.99
N LYS A 382 22.03 89.28 -4.20
CA LYS A 382 21.26 90.51 -4.42
C LYS A 382 19.84 90.37 -3.90
N LEU A 383 19.25 89.19 -4.00
CA LEU A 383 17.94 88.89 -3.40
C LEU A 383 18.05 88.78 -1.88
N ALA A 384 19.15 88.21 -1.37
CA ALA A 384 19.39 88.12 0.06
C ALA A 384 19.58 89.50 0.70
N GLU A 385 20.31 90.42 0.06
CA GLU A 385 20.58 91.77 0.57
C GLU A 385 19.30 92.61 0.75
N ILE A 386 18.32 92.46 -0.15
CA ILE A 386 17.02 93.14 -0.03
C ILE A 386 16.03 92.42 0.89
N SER A 387 16.38 91.22 1.41
CA SER A 387 15.52 90.44 2.30
C SER A 387 15.51 90.94 3.76
N ASN A 388 16.39 91.90 4.09
CA ASN A 388 16.48 92.49 5.43
C ASN A 388 16.59 91.45 6.56
N GLY A 389 17.43 90.43 6.40
CA GLY A 389 17.67 89.41 7.43
C GLY A 389 16.73 88.20 7.36
N GLN A 390 15.68 88.23 6.54
CA GLN A 390 14.69 87.14 6.46
C GLN A 390 15.16 85.94 5.63
N ASN A 391 15.93 86.20 4.56
CA ASN A 391 16.40 85.17 3.64
C ASN A 391 17.89 85.39 3.36
N PRO A 392 18.79 84.88 4.22
CA PRO A 392 20.24 85.05 4.04
C PRO A 392 20.75 84.28 2.81
N GLU A 393 21.88 84.71 2.27
CA GLU A 393 22.55 84.10 1.12
C GLU A 393 22.84 82.62 1.36
N PHE A 394 23.25 82.26 2.57
CA PHE A 394 23.33 80.87 3.04
C PHE A 394 22.50 80.71 4.31
N SER A 395 21.66 79.69 4.35
CA SER A 395 20.99 79.26 5.58
C SER A 395 20.96 77.76 5.72
N THR A 396 21.07 77.30 6.97
CA THR A 396 20.77 75.93 7.35
C THR A 396 19.63 75.96 8.36
N THR A 397 18.49 75.38 7.99
CA THR A 397 17.28 75.35 8.83
C THR A 397 16.85 73.93 9.09
N GLY A 398 16.26 73.70 10.26
CA GLY A 398 15.58 72.47 10.61
C GLY A 398 14.14 72.75 11.01
N ASN A 399 13.26 71.79 10.76
CA ASN A 399 11.93 71.80 11.35
C ASN A 399 11.55 70.42 11.86
N VAL A 400 10.76 70.40 12.92
CA VAL A 400 10.05 69.22 13.39
C VAL A 400 8.56 69.48 13.20
N THR A 401 7.92 68.67 12.37
CA THR A 401 6.50 68.77 12.06
C THR A 401 5.74 67.62 12.72
N LEU A 402 4.76 67.97 13.55
CA LEU A 402 3.77 67.08 14.13
C LEU A 402 2.47 67.20 13.31
N GLN A 403 1.97 66.10 12.79
CA GLN A 403 0.68 66.04 12.12
C GLN A 403 -0.12 64.86 12.68
N GLN A 404 -1.29 65.15 13.26
CA GLN A 404 -2.20 64.13 13.79
C GLN A 404 -3.62 64.33 13.24
N THR A 405 -4.16 63.30 12.63
CA THR A 405 -5.57 63.28 12.23
C THR A 405 -6.44 63.07 13.46
N ILE A 406 -7.35 64.01 13.74
CA ILE A 406 -8.32 63.88 14.83
C ILE A 406 -9.59 63.22 14.31
N PHE A 407 -10.05 63.67 13.13
CA PHE A 407 -11.21 63.11 12.46
C PHE A 407 -11.03 63.18 10.95
N ASN A 408 -11.30 62.09 10.26
CA ASN A 408 -11.32 62.03 8.80
C ASN A 408 -12.32 60.94 8.40
N ALA A 409 -13.28 61.28 7.54
CA ALA A 409 -14.34 60.38 7.14
C ALA A 409 -13.84 59.20 6.29
N GLU A 410 -12.82 59.42 5.46
CA GLU A 410 -12.17 58.41 4.63
C GLU A 410 -11.36 57.44 5.48
N ALA A 411 -10.54 57.93 6.41
CA ALA A 411 -9.80 57.09 7.36
C ALA A 411 -10.75 56.25 8.24
N SER A 412 -11.87 56.83 8.67
CA SER A 412 -12.88 56.13 9.49
C SER A 412 -13.61 55.06 8.68
N ALA A 413 -13.93 55.37 7.42
CA ALA A 413 -14.53 54.40 6.52
C ALA A 413 -13.56 53.27 6.17
N ASN A 414 -12.30 53.60 5.86
CA ASN A 414 -11.25 52.63 5.58
C ASN A 414 -11.00 51.70 6.77
N ASN A 415 -11.07 52.19 8.01
CA ASN A 415 -10.97 51.33 9.19
C ASN A 415 -12.06 50.23 9.22
N THR A 416 -13.32 50.63 8.98
CA THR A 416 -14.43 49.69 8.89
C THR A 416 -14.27 48.75 7.69
N ILE A 417 -13.90 49.27 6.52
CA ILE A 417 -13.67 48.48 5.30
C ILE A 417 -12.61 47.41 5.56
N GLN A 418 -11.44 47.78 6.09
CA GLN A 418 -10.36 46.83 6.38
C GLN A 418 -10.75 45.81 7.45
N LYS A 419 -11.64 46.16 8.39
CA LYS A 419 -12.20 45.21 9.35
C LYS A 419 -13.10 44.17 8.67
N GLU A 420 -14.00 44.61 7.80
CA GLU A 420 -14.86 43.68 7.05
C GLU A 420 -14.03 42.83 6.07
N LEU A 421 -13.01 43.39 5.42
CA LEU A 421 -12.08 42.63 4.57
C LEU A 421 -11.26 41.59 5.35
N LEU A 422 -10.84 41.90 6.59
CA LEU A 422 -10.22 40.91 7.48
C LEU A 422 -11.19 39.75 7.79
N ASN A 423 -12.45 40.06 8.10
CA ASN A 423 -13.45 39.01 8.32
C ASN A 423 -13.70 38.18 7.05
N ALA A 424 -13.71 38.82 5.87
CA ALA A 424 -13.82 38.12 4.59
C ALA A 424 -12.64 37.19 4.35
N GLN A 425 -11.41 37.65 4.65
CA GLN A 425 -10.19 36.85 4.54
C GLN A 425 -10.19 35.67 5.52
N GLN A 426 -10.73 35.85 6.72
CA GLN A 426 -10.89 34.76 7.68
C GLN A 426 -11.83 33.67 7.14
N GLU A 427 -12.95 34.04 6.52
CA GLU A 427 -13.84 33.08 5.89
C GLU A 427 -13.24 32.43 4.63
N SER A 428 -12.38 33.15 3.90
CA SER A 428 -11.58 32.56 2.82
C SER A 428 -10.60 31.49 3.36
N TYR A 429 -9.92 31.76 4.48
CA TYR A 429 -9.10 30.74 5.16
C TYR A 429 -9.95 29.52 5.57
N ASN A 430 -11.15 29.73 6.13
CA ASN A 430 -12.04 28.63 6.51
C ASN A 430 -12.44 27.78 5.28
N ALA A 431 -12.65 28.39 4.10
CA ALA A 431 -12.91 27.65 2.86
C ALA A 431 -11.69 26.84 2.41
N ASP A 432 -10.49 27.41 2.51
CA ASP A 432 -9.22 26.73 2.18
C ASP A 432 -8.93 25.56 3.14
N GLU A 433 -9.25 25.72 4.42
CA GLU A 433 -9.16 24.65 5.42
C GLU A 433 -10.05 23.47 5.04
N LEU A 434 -11.32 23.73 4.72
CA LEU A 434 -12.24 22.69 4.24
C LEU A 434 -11.71 22.03 2.95
N ASN A 435 -11.20 22.80 1.98
CA ASN A 435 -10.61 22.25 0.75
C ASN A 435 -9.40 21.35 1.04
N THR A 436 -8.53 21.77 1.96
CA THR A 436 -7.34 21.03 2.37
C THR A 436 -7.71 19.70 3.01
N ILE A 437 -8.73 19.69 3.88
CA ILE A 437 -9.26 18.46 4.51
C ILE A 437 -9.77 17.50 3.43
N PHE A 438 -10.54 17.99 2.47
CA PHE A 438 -11.03 17.19 1.34
C PHE A 438 -9.88 16.62 0.50
N GLU A 439 -8.91 17.46 0.11
CA GLU A 439 -7.76 17.04 -0.70
C GLU A 439 -6.93 15.95 0.00
N ALA A 440 -6.65 16.13 1.29
CA ALA A 440 -5.92 15.16 2.10
C ALA A 440 -6.68 13.82 2.22
N SER A 441 -7.99 13.89 2.47
CA SER A 441 -8.86 12.71 2.55
C SER A 441 -8.95 11.96 1.23
N ASN A 442 -9.10 12.69 0.12
CA ASN A 442 -9.12 12.11 -1.22
C ASN A 442 -7.78 11.45 -1.55
N THR A 443 -6.66 12.08 -1.19
CA THR A 443 -5.32 11.51 -1.38
C THR A 443 -5.13 10.23 -0.56
N TYR A 444 -5.61 10.21 0.69
CA TYR A 444 -5.59 9.03 1.56
C TYR A 444 -6.38 7.85 0.96
N PHE A 445 -7.62 8.07 0.53
CA PHE A 445 -8.42 7.00 -0.06
C PHE A 445 -7.87 6.52 -1.42
N ASN A 446 -7.31 7.41 -2.23
CA ASN A 446 -6.60 7.00 -3.44
C ASN A 446 -5.37 6.14 -3.12
N ALA A 447 -4.60 6.47 -2.07
CA ALA A 447 -3.50 5.62 -1.61
C ALA A 447 -4.00 4.22 -1.17
N LEU A 448 -5.15 4.14 -0.51
CA LEU A 448 -5.79 2.86 -0.16
C LEU A 448 -6.23 2.05 -1.40
N ILE A 449 -6.83 2.70 -2.40
CA ILE A 449 -7.19 2.07 -3.68
C ILE A 449 -5.94 1.49 -4.36
N LEU A 450 -4.86 2.27 -4.44
CA LEU A 450 -3.61 1.84 -5.09
C LEU A 450 -2.94 0.69 -4.33
N LYS A 451 -2.92 0.75 -2.99
CA LYS A 451 -2.47 -0.35 -2.13
C LYS A 451 -3.28 -1.62 -2.35
N ALA A 452 -4.60 -1.52 -2.40
CA ALA A 452 -5.47 -2.65 -2.68
C ALA A 452 -5.23 -3.23 -4.08
N ASN A 453 -5.12 -2.39 -5.11
CA ASN A 453 -4.83 -2.82 -6.48
C ASN A 453 -3.50 -3.58 -6.55
N ALA A 454 -2.43 -3.08 -5.92
CA ALA A 454 -1.16 -3.78 -5.86
C ALA A 454 -1.30 -5.19 -5.24
N GLN A 455 -2.04 -5.32 -4.14
CA GLN A 455 -2.31 -6.62 -3.51
C GLN A 455 -3.15 -7.55 -4.40
N ILE A 456 -4.12 -7.03 -5.13
CA ILE A 456 -4.94 -7.79 -6.07
C ILE A 456 -4.09 -8.31 -7.24
N GLN A 457 -3.24 -7.45 -7.83
CA GLN A 457 -2.35 -7.83 -8.92
C GLN A 457 -1.33 -8.90 -8.50
N MET A 458 -0.83 -8.82 -7.27
CA MET A 458 0.03 -9.88 -6.71
C MET A 458 -0.71 -11.22 -6.66
N ARG A 459 -1.94 -11.26 -6.13
CA ARG A 459 -2.74 -12.50 -6.09
C ARG A 459 -3.09 -13.03 -7.48
N ASN A 460 -3.37 -12.14 -8.44
CA ASN A 460 -3.63 -12.53 -9.82
C ASN A 460 -2.39 -13.11 -10.51
N LEU A 461 -1.21 -12.58 -10.22
CA LEU A 461 0.05 -13.17 -10.67
C LEU A 461 0.21 -14.58 -10.10
N ASP A 462 -0.04 -14.77 -8.81
CA ASP A 462 0.03 -16.09 -8.17
C ASP A 462 -0.98 -17.09 -8.74
N LEU A 463 -2.19 -16.64 -9.06
CA LEU A 463 -3.16 -17.46 -9.77
C LEU A 463 -2.69 -17.85 -11.19
N THR A 464 -2.11 -16.90 -11.93
CA THR A 464 -1.53 -17.15 -13.27
C THR A 464 -0.45 -18.23 -13.20
N LYS A 465 0.37 -18.15 -12.16
CA LYS A 465 1.46 -19.10 -11.88
C LYS A 465 0.97 -20.50 -11.56
N GLN A 466 -0.15 -20.62 -10.84
CA GLN A 466 -0.82 -21.90 -10.58
C GLN A 466 -1.43 -22.47 -11.87
N ASN A 467 -2.08 -21.62 -12.67
CA ASN A 467 -2.67 -22.05 -13.94
C ASN A 467 -1.62 -22.48 -14.97
N LEU A 468 -0.46 -21.82 -15.00
CA LEU A 468 0.70 -22.26 -15.79
C LEU A 468 1.18 -23.65 -15.36
N GLN A 469 1.22 -23.93 -14.06
CA GLN A 469 1.61 -25.24 -13.55
C GLN A 469 0.64 -26.32 -14.04
N ILE A 470 -0.66 -26.09 -13.90
CA ILE A 470 -1.70 -27.03 -14.40
C ILE A 470 -1.54 -27.27 -15.90
N ALA A 471 -1.30 -26.21 -16.69
CA ALA A 471 -1.11 -26.34 -18.13
C ALA A 471 0.11 -27.19 -18.49
N GLN A 472 1.17 -27.10 -17.69
CA GLN A 472 2.40 -27.86 -17.88
C GLN A 472 2.21 -29.34 -17.48
N GLU A 473 1.51 -29.60 -16.38
CA GLU A 473 1.09 -30.95 -15.97
C GLU A 473 0.23 -31.62 -17.05
N ASN A 474 -0.76 -30.91 -17.61
CA ASN A 474 -1.60 -31.42 -18.70
C ASN A 474 -0.80 -31.68 -19.98
N PHE A 475 0.22 -30.87 -20.28
CA PHE A 475 1.10 -31.08 -21.44
C PHE A 475 1.96 -32.33 -21.27
N GLU A 476 2.52 -32.54 -20.07
CA GLU A 476 3.31 -33.71 -19.71
C GLU A 476 2.47 -35.01 -19.74
N ALA A 477 1.20 -34.92 -19.34
CA ALA A 477 0.22 -36.00 -19.46
C ALA A 477 -0.27 -36.24 -20.90
N GLY A 478 0.08 -35.36 -21.85
CA GLY A 478 -0.38 -35.42 -23.25
C GLY A 478 -1.83 -34.99 -23.45
N GLU A 479 -2.46 -34.38 -22.45
CA GLU A 479 -3.84 -33.88 -22.46
C GLU A 479 -3.96 -32.47 -23.09
N SER A 480 -2.88 -31.67 -23.07
CA SER A 480 -2.84 -30.34 -23.67
C SER A 480 -1.65 -30.16 -24.64
N GLY A 481 -1.74 -29.13 -25.50
CA GLY A 481 -0.68 -28.78 -26.43
C GLY A 481 0.36 -27.83 -25.82
N LYS A 482 1.61 -27.89 -26.30
CA LYS A 482 2.68 -26.93 -25.93
C LYS A 482 2.28 -25.46 -26.13
N SER A 483 1.31 -25.19 -27.00
CA SER A 483 0.72 -23.87 -27.20
C SER A 483 0.15 -23.27 -25.91
N ASP A 484 -0.48 -24.07 -25.06
CA ASP A 484 -1.13 -23.58 -23.84
C ASP A 484 -0.09 -23.13 -22.82
N VAL A 485 0.97 -23.94 -22.64
CA VAL A 485 2.12 -23.58 -21.80
C VAL A 485 2.78 -22.28 -22.28
N LEU A 486 2.97 -22.11 -23.60
CA LEU A 486 3.57 -20.89 -24.15
C LEU A 486 2.66 -19.66 -23.94
N ARG A 487 1.34 -19.83 -24.03
CA ARG A 487 0.39 -18.75 -23.78
C ARG A 487 0.36 -18.35 -22.30
N PHE A 488 0.37 -19.31 -21.37
CA PHE A 488 0.48 -19.01 -19.94
C PHE A 488 1.82 -18.34 -19.59
N ARG A 489 2.91 -18.68 -20.27
CA ARG A 489 4.19 -17.96 -20.09
C ARG A 489 4.10 -16.50 -20.55
N SER A 490 3.36 -16.24 -21.64
CA SER A 490 3.08 -14.86 -22.07
C SER A 490 2.21 -14.13 -21.05
N GLU A 491 1.17 -14.77 -20.53
CA GLU A 491 0.28 -14.22 -19.51
C GLU A 491 1.02 -13.91 -18.20
N LEU A 492 1.93 -14.80 -17.78
CA LEU A 492 2.79 -14.60 -16.63
C LEU A 492 3.65 -13.34 -16.76
N ALA A 493 4.21 -13.11 -17.94
CA ALA A 493 5.00 -11.92 -18.21
C ALA A 493 4.14 -10.65 -18.14
N GLN A 494 2.93 -10.67 -18.72
CA GLN A 494 2.00 -9.55 -18.67
C GLN A 494 1.53 -9.24 -17.24
N ASN A 495 1.12 -10.25 -16.48
CA ASN A 495 0.67 -10.06 -15.10
C ASN A 495 1.81 -9.65 -14.16
N THR A 496 3.05 -10.04 -14.47
CA THR A 496 4.23 -9.52 -13.75
C THR A 496 4.42 -8.03 -14.03
N GLN A 497 4.28 -7.59 -15.29
CA GLN A 497 4.33 -6.17 -15.62
C GLN A 497 3.24 -5.38 -14.88
N ASN A 498 2.00 -5.87 -14.92
CA ASN A 498 0.86 -5.22 -14.25
C ASN A 498 1.07 -5.10 -12.73
N MET A 499 1.65 -6.13 -12.08
CA MET A 499 2.03 -6.08 -10.67
C MET A 499 3.08 -4.98 -10.39
N ILE A 500 4.13 -4.90 -11.19
CA ILE A 500 5.20 -3.89 -11.02
C ILE A 500 4.61 -2.49 -11.17
N GLU A 501 3.77 -2.27 -12.18
CA GLU A 501 3.09 -1.00 -12.39
C GLU A 501 2.20 -0.63 -11.20
N ALA A 502 1.43 -1.58 -10.65
CA ALA A 502 0.57 -1.35 -9.50
C ALA A 502 1.36 -1.01 -8.22
N ILE A 503 2.52 -1.66 -8.00
CA ILE A 503 3.41 -1.32 -6.87
C ILE A 503 3.96 0.10 -7.03
N ASN A 504 4.43 0.47 -8.22
CA ASN A 504 4.94 1.81 -8.48
C ASN A 504 3.86 2.87 -8.28
N GLN A 505 2.62 2.60 -8.69
CA GLN A 505 1.49 3.48 -8.45
C GLN A 505 1.18 3.62 -6.96
N MET A 506 1.22 2.53 -6.19
CA MET A 506 1.07 2.58 -4.73
C MET A 506 2.12 3.48 -4.08
N GLU A 507 3.39 3.33 -4.46
CA GLU A 507 4.47 4.19 -3.96
C GLU A 507 4.25 5.66 -4.33
N GLN A 508 3.81 5.94 -5.56
CA GLN A 508 3.43 7.30 -5.99
C GLN A 508 2.28 7.87 -5.15
N GLY A 509 1.30 7.04 -4.79
CA GLY A 509 0.21 7.41 -3.88
C GLY A 509 0.72 7.82 -2.50
N PHE A 510 1.69 7.09 -1.94
CA PHE A 510 2.32 7.43 -0.67
C PHE A 510 3.17 8.70 -0.75
N ILE A 511 3.90 8.92 -1.84
CA ILE A 511 4.61 10.19 -2.09
C ILE A 511 3.62 11.37 -2.14
N GLY A 512 2.49 11.19 -2.83
CA GLY A 512 1.42 12.20 -2.89
C GLY A 512 0.85 12.52 -1.51
N LEU A 513 0.63 11.50 -0.67
CA LEU A 513 0.19 11.70 0.71
C LEU A 513 1.24 12.44 1.55
N ASN A 514 2.52 12.08 1.44
CA ASN A 514 3.61 12.80 2.09
C ASN A 514 3.67 14.28 1.66
N GLN A 515 3.42 14.58 0.39
CA GLN A 515 3.40 15.96 -0.12
C GLN A 515 2.26 16.78 0.51
N VAL A 516 1.04 16.24 0.57
CA VAL A 516 -0.11 16.95 1.17
C VAL A 516 0.08 17.18 2.67
N LEU A 517 0.70 16.21 3.36
CA LEU A 517 1.01 16.28 4.80
C LEU A 517 2.30 17.04 5.12
N ASN A 518 3.04 17.50 4.10
CA ASN A 518 4.31 18.18 4.25
C ASN A 518 5.37 17.36 5.04
N ASN A 519 5.41 16.06 4.76
CA ASN A 519 6.49 15.16 5.18
C ASN A 519 7.63 15.16 4.15
N PRO A 520 8.87 14.77 4.53
CA PRO A 520 9.89 14.39 3.56
C PRO A 520 9.38 13.32 2.60
N LEU A 521 9.62 13.45 1.29
CA LEU A 521 9.02 12.59 0.27
C LEU A 521 9.46 11.12 0.36
N ASP A 522 10.62 10.87 0.96
CA ASP A 522 11.20 9.54 1.20
C ASP A 522 10.73 8.89 2.52
N THR A 523 9.85 9.56 3.27
CA THR A 523 9.28 8.99 4.51
C THR A 523 8.49 7.73 4.18
N GLN A 524 8.90 6.60 4.77
CA GLN A 524 8.16 5.34 4.65
C GLN A 524 6.89 5.39 5.49
N ILE A 525 5.75 5.47 4.82
CA ILE A 525 4.42 5.52 5.43
C ILE A 525 3.58 4.31 5.02
N ASP A 526 2.54 4.03 5.79
CA ASP A 526 1.47 3.13 5.38
C ASP A 526 0.10 3.70 5.81
N VAL A 527 -0.98 3.15 5.27
CA VAL A 527 -2.36 3.55 5.55
C VAL A 527 -3.17 2.38 6.11
N GLU A 528 -4.00 2.66 7.12
CA GLU A 528 -4.92 1.69 7.71
C GLU A 528 -6.13 1.45 6.81
N ASN A 529 -6.53 0.18 6.66
CA ASN A 529 -7.67 -0.17 5.82
C ASN A 529 -8.95 0.52 6.32
N ALA A 530 -9.69 1.16 5.40
CA ALA A 530 -11.02 1.67 5.69
C ALA A 530 -12.09 0.60 5.40
N GLU A 531 -12.77 0.14 6.46
CA GLU A 531 -13.87 -0.82 6.36
C GLU A 531 -15.16 -0.18 6.86
N LEU A 532 -16.24 -0.24 6.07
CA LEU A 532 -17.55 0.30 6.45
C LEU A 532 -18.03 -0.30 7.77
N ASN A 533 -18.70 0.52 8.58
CA ASN A 533 -19.28 0.13 9.87
C ASN A 533 -18.27 -0.38 10.92
N LYS A 534 -16.96 -0.18 10.71
CA LYS A 534 -15.88 -0.53 11.66
C LYS A 534 -15.01 0.68 12.01
N GLY A 535 -14.47 0.67 13.23
CA GLY A 535 -13.55 1.70 13.70
C GLY A 535 -14.13 3.11 13.54
N LEU A 536 -13.32 4.02 12.98
CA LEU A 536 -13.70 5.41 12.68
C LEU A 536 -14.86 5.53 11.69
N TYR A 537 -15.06 4.53 10.81
CA TYR A 537 -16.05 4.60 9.74
C TYR A 537 -17.45 4.20 10.17
N LYS A 538 -17.66 3.87 11.45
CA LYS A 538 -19.00 3.67 12.02
C LYS A 538 -19.80 4.98 12.05
N ASP A 539 -19.12 6.10 12.24
CA ASP A 539 -19.76 7.41 12.38
C ASP A 539 -20.33 7.94 11.05
N TYR A 540 -19.94 7.34 9.91
CA TYR A 540 -20.58 7.58 8.61
C TYR A 540 -21.99 6.99 8.49
N ASN A 541 -22.43 6.16 9.46
CA ASN A 541 -23.80 5.61 9.54
C ASN A 541 -24.36 5.13 8.20
N TYR A 542 -23.60 4.28 7.49
CA TYR A 542 -23.93 3.79 6.15
C TYR A 542 -25.38 3.30 6.04
N ASP A 543 -25.82 2.45 6.97
CA ASP A 543 -27.15 1.84 6.95
C ASP A 543 -28.29 2.88 7.01
N LEU A 544 -28.10 3.95 7.82
CA LEU A 544 -29.07 5.04 7.93
C LEU A 544 -29.12 5.85 6.64
N ILE A 545 -27.97 6.15 6.04
CA ILE A 545 -27.91 6.89 4.77
C ILE A 545 -28.62 6.11 3.66
N VAL A 546 -28.42 4.78 3.59
CA VAL A 546 -29.12 3.91 2.64
C VAL A 546 -30.63 4.01 2.84
N GLU A 547 -31.12 3.86 4.08
CA GLU A 547 -32.55 3.94 4.40
C GLU A 547 -33.16 5.30 4.00
N LEU A 548 -32.46 6.40 4.29
CA LEU A 548 -32.93 7.75 3.98
C LEU A 548 -33.01 8.00 2.48
N LEU A 549 -32.07 7.47 1.70
CA LEU A 549 -31.94 7.73 0.26
C LEU A 549 -32.78 6.78 -0.61
N ASP A 550 -33.14 5.60 -0.10
CA ASP A 550 -33.97 4.62 -0.81
C ASP A 550 -35.43 5.09 -0.97
N ASN A 551 -35.97 5.78 0.05
CA ASN A 551 -37.33 6.31 0.00
C ASN A 551 -37.36 7.71 -0.66
N PRO A 552 -38.09 7.91 -1.77
CA PRO A 552 -38.13 9.19 -2.49
C PRO A 552 -38.55 10.40 -1.64
N VAL A 553 -39.47 10.21 -0.69
CA VAL A 553 -40.01 11.29 0.15
C VAL A 553 -38.97 11.74 1.18
N THR A 554 -38.29 10.80 1.83
CA THR A 554 -37.23 11.12 2.79
C THR A 554 -35.99 11.65 2.10
N LYS A 555 -35.69 11.15 0.90
CA LYS A 555 -34.56 11.60 0.07
C LYS A 555 -34.69 13.08 -0.28
N ASP A 556 -35.81 13.52 -0.84
CA ASP A 556 -35.97 14.92 -1.26
C ASP A 556 -35.91 15.88 -0.06
N ALA A 557 -36.53 15.51 1.07
CA ALA A 557 -36.45 16.27 2.31
C ALA A 557 -35.02 16.32 2.89
N PHE A 558 -34.28 15.21 2.83
CA PHE A 558 -32.89 15.15 3.26
C PHE A 558 -31.99 16.03 2.39
N VAL A 559 -32.14 15.98 1.07
CA VAL A 559 -31.38 16.83 0.14
C VAL A 559 -31.64 18.31 0.42
N ASP A 560 -32.90 18.71 0.57
CA ASP A 560 -33.24 20.11 0.83
C ASP A 560 -32.69 20.59 2.19
N PHE A 561 -32.68 19.72 3.20
CA PHE A 561 -32.03 20.00 4.49
C PHE A 561 -30.52 20.23 4.33
N LEU A 562 -29.82 19.31 3.63
CA LEU A 562 -28.39 19.46 3.38
C LEU A 562 -28.06 20.73 2.61
N VAL A 563 -28.89 21.12 1.62
CA VAL A 563 -28.72 22.38 0.88
C VAL A 563 -28.88 23.59 1.81
N ALA A 564 -29.83 23.56 2.74
CA ALA A 564 -30.04 24.63 3.71
C ALA A 564 -28.84 24.77 4.66
N GLU A 565 -28.37 23.65 5.21
CA GLU A 565 -27.17 23.61 6.07
C GLU A 565 -25.91 24.08 5.31
N ALA A 566 -25.72 23.61 4.08
CA ALA A 566 -24.60 24.02 3.24
C ALA A 566 -24.54 25.54 3.05
N LYS A 567 -25.68 26.18 2.76
CA LYS A 567 -25.76 27.64 2.59
C LYS A 567 -25.47 28.41 3.89
N ILE A 568 -25.81 27.84 5.05
CA ILE A 568 -25.52 28.43 6.37
C ILE A 568 -24.04 28.30 6.72
N ASN A 569 -23.44 27.14 6.44
CA ASN A 569 -22.08 26.82 6.82
C ASN A 569 -21.05 27.41 5.85
N ALA A 570 -21.37 27.55 4.57
CA ALA A 570 -20.50 27.98 3.48
C ALA A 570 -19.68 29.25 3.79
N PRO A 571 -18.36 29.12 4.04
CA PRO A 571 -17.49 30.27 4.26
C PRO A 571 -17.38 31.16 3.03
N GLU A 572 -17.53 30.62 1.82
CA GLU A 572 -17.48 31.36 0.57
C GLU A 572 -18.62 32.40 0.48
N LEU A 573 -19.82 32.05 0.97
CA LEU A 573 -20.94 33.00 1.05
C LEU A 573 -20.72 34.05 2.15
N LYS A 574 -20.20 33.63 3.31
CA LYS A 574 -19.87 34.56 4.42
C LYS A 574 -18.80 35.57 4.01
N SER A 575 -17.77 35.13 3.28
CA SER A 575 -16.73 36.01 2.72
C SER A 575 -17.32 37.06 1.77
N LEU A 576 -18.22 36.64 0.86
CA LEU A 576 -18.93 37.57 -0.03
C LEU A 576 -19.83 38.55 0.75
N ASP A 577 -20.49 38.10 1.82
CA ASP A 577 -21.31 38.96 2.68
C ASP A 577 -20.47 40.03 3.40
N TYR A 578 -19.26 39.70 3.84
CA TYR A 578 -18.31 40.68 4.39
C TYR A 578 -17.79 41.65 3.32
N ASN A 579 -17.50 41.17 2.11
CA ASN A 579 -17.15 42.02 0.97
C ASN A 579 -18.29 42.99 0.58
N LEU A 580 -19.56 42.55 0.68
CA LEU A 580 -20.73 43.42 0.50
C LEU A 580 -20.76 44.51 1.57
N LYS A 581 -20.57 44.17 2.85
CA LYS A 581 -20.52 45.16 3.95
C LYS A 581 -19.39 46.19 3.76
N ALA A 582 -18.22 45.74 3.31
CA ALA A 582 -17.10 46.62 2.96
C ALA A 582 -17.48 47.60 1.83
N THR A 583 -18.11 47.08 0.78
CA THR A 583 -18.54 47.89 -0.37
C THR A 583 -19.65 48.87 -0.01
N GLU A 584 -20.61 48.47 0.82
CA GLU A 584 -21.66 49.37 1.35
C GLU A 584 -21.08 50.52 2.16
N ARG A 585 -20.01 50.27 2.92
CA ARG A 585 -19.29 51.32 3.64
C ARG A 585 -18.62 52.30 2.66
N SER A 586 -18.08 51.83 1.54
CA SER A 586 -17.55 52.67 0.46
C SER A 586 -18.62 53.53 -0.21
N ILE A 587 -19.82 52.99 -0.45
CA ILE A 587 -20.97 53.76 -0.98
C ILE A 587 -21.36 54.88 0.00
N LYS A 588 -21.41 54.61 1.31
CA LYS A 588 -21.71 55.62 2.34
C LYS A 588 -20.63 56.70 2.40
N LEU A 589 -19.35 56.32 2.30
CA LEU A 589 -18.20 57.24 2.25
C LEU A 589 -18.37 58.26 1.10
N ASN A 590 -18.58 57.75 -0.11
CA ASN A 590 -18.66 58.56 -1.33
C ASN A 590 -20.04 59.24 -1.53
N GLY A 591 -21.05 58.82 -0.77
CA GLY A 591 -22.42 59.34 -0.78
C GLY A 591 -22.69 60.34 0.34
N SER A 592 -23.30 59.89 1.44
CA SER A 592 -23.74 60.74 2.55
C SER A 592 -22.57 61.40 3.29
N ASN A 593 -21.42 60.74 3.35
CA ASN A 593 -20.28 61.18 4.15
C ASN A 593 -19.32 62.09 3.38
N ARG A 594 -19.59 62.37 2.09
CA ARG A 594 -18.69 63.14 1.21
C ARG A 594 -18.47 64.60 1.63
N PHE A 595 -19.31 65.12 2.54
CA PHE A 595 -19.25 66.49 3.05
C PHE A 595 -18.79 66.57 4.51
N LEU A 596 -18.37 65.44 5.11
CA LEU A 596 -17.83 65.45 6.46
C LEU A 596 -16.46 66.14 6.47
N PRO A 597 -16.18 67.02 7.45
CA PRO A 597 -14.89 67.70 7.55
C PRO A 597 -13.77 66.69 7.85
N THR A 598 -12.55 67.04 7.44
CA THR A 598 -11.33 66.51 8.04
C THR A 598 -10.86 67.49 9.11
N VAL A 599 -10.59 66.98 10.32
CA VAL A 599 -10.04 67.73 11.45
C VAL A 599 -8.67 67.17 11.77
N ALA A 600 -7.65 68.02 11.75
CA ALA A 600 -6.28 67.60 12.01
C ALA A 600 -5.56 68.61 12.92
N LEU A 601 -4.79 68.10 13.87
CA LEU A 601 -3.87 68.87 14.69
C LEU A 601 -2.53 68.97 13.95
N GLN A 602 -2.03 70.19 13.82
CA GLN A 602 -0.74 70.52 13.21
C GLN A 602 0.11 71.26 14.24
N GLY A 603 1.35 70.84 14.37
CA GLY A 603 2.37 71.56 15.12
C GLY A 603 3.65 71.62 14.32
N GLN A 604 4.32 72.76 14.33
CA GLN A 604 5.62 72.91 13.68
C GLN A 604 6.56 73.63 14.64
N TYR A 605 7.74 73.07 14.82
CA TYR A 605 8.86 73.69 15.53
C TYR A 605 9.96 73.94 14.51
N ASN A 606 10.37 75.19 14.32
CA ASN A 606 11.40 75.58 13.37
C ASN A 606 12.62 76.09 14.13
N HIS A 607 13.80 75.73 13.66
CA HIS A 607 15.07 76.22 14.18
C HIS A 607 16.03 76.56 13.03
N THR A 608 16.71 77.69 13.13
CA THR A 608 17.78 78.05 12.20
C THR A 608 19.13 77.77 12.84
N PHE A 609 19.90 76.85 12.26
CA PHE A 609 21.19 76.42 12.78
C PHE A 609 22.32 77.36 12.37
N ASP A 610 22.28 77.87 11.14
CA ASP A 610 23.31 78.75 10.60
C ASP A 610 22.71 79.75 9.60
N ARG A 611 23.26 80.97 9.59
CA ARG A 611 23.01 82.00 8.58
C ARG A 611 24.32 82.71 8.27
N SER A 612 24.66 82.85 7.00
CA SER A 612 25.87 83.55 6.57
C SER A 612 25.72 84.21 5.20
N GLY A 613 26.68 85.07 4.83
CA GLY A 613 26.67 85.85 3.59
C GLY A 613 25.77 87.09 3.65
N LYS A 614 25.37 87.59 2.47
CA LYS A 614 24.49 88.78 2.34
C LYS A 614 23.12 88.52 2.96
N GLY A 615 22.52 89.55 3.56
CA GLY A 615 21.18 89.46 4.15
C GLY A 615 21.09 88.60 5.41
N SER A 616 22.20 88.37 6.13
CA SER A 616 22.25 87.54 7.35
C SER A 616 21.96 88.29 8.66
N THR A 617 21.90 89.62 8.64
CA THR A 617 21.66 90.47 9.81
C THR A 617 20.30 91.18 9.72
N ALA A 618 19.61 91.34 10.85
CA ALA A 618 18.40 92.14 10.92
C ALA A 618 18.69 93.66 10.76
N PRO A 619 17.73 94.46 10.27
CA PRO A 619 17.79 95.91 10.31
C PRO A 619 17.89 96.45 11.74
N PRO A 620 18.46 97.65 11.93
CA PRO A 620 18.54 98.29 13.24
C PRO A 620 17.17 98.37 13.93
N GLY A 621 17.09 97.90 15.18
CA GLY A 621 15.86 97.91 15.99
C GLY A 621 14.99 96.66 15.88
N PHE A 622 15.41 95.64 15.11
CA PHE A 622 14.72 94.35 14.98
C PHE A 622 15.63 93.18 15.39
N GLU A 623 15.05 92.14 15.99
CA GLU A 623 15.75 90.90 16.36
C GLU A 623 15.38 89.76 15.39
N LEU A 624 16.36 88.93 15.05
CA LEU A 624 16.10 87.69 14.31
C LEU A 624 15.58 86.63 15.26
N VAL A 625 14.53 85.92 14.84
CA VAL A 625 13.96 84.80 15.59
C VAL A 625 14.49 83.50 14.97
N ASP A 626 15.47 82.89 15.64
CA ASP A 626 16.07 81.64 15.18
C ASP A 626 15.20 80.42 15.50
N THR A 627 14.38 80.51 16.55
CA THR A 627 13.48 79.45 16.99
C THR A 627 12.06 79.94 17.08
N ASN A 628 11.13 79.25 16.41
CA ASN A 628 9.72 79.53 16.53
C ASN A 628 8.90 78.25 16.50
N TYR A 629 7.68 78.31 17.02
CA TYR A 629 6.73 77.22 16.94
C TYR A 629 5.33 77.73 16.64
N ASN A 630 4.54 76.88 15.99
CA ASN A 630 3.11 77.10 15.82
C ASN A 630 2.37 75.80 16.13
N VAL A 631 1.15 75.94 16.65
CA VAL A 631 0.21 74.85 16.86
C VAL A 631 -1.14 75.32 16.38
N GLY A 632 -1.82 74.51 15.58
CA GLY A 632 -3.10 74.84 14.99
C GLY A 632 -3.97 73.62 14.77
N VAL A 633 -5.28 73.83 14.77
CA VAL A 633 -6.26 72.85 14.34
C VAL A 633 -6.74 73.26 12.95
N ASN A 634 -6.57 72.37 11.97
CA ASN A 634 -7.07 72.56 10.62
C ASN A 634 -8.40 71.82 10.46
N VAL A 635 -9.42 72.51 9.96
CA VAL A 635 -10.70 71.93 9.56
C VAL A 635 -10.89 72.16 8.07
N SER A 636 -10.98 71.09 7.29
CA SER A 636 -11.12 71.13 5.83
C SER A 636 -12.38 70.40 5.38
N ILE A 637 -13.25 71.08 4.63
CA ILE A 637 -14.47 70.48 4.05
C ILE A 637 -14.34 70.52 2.52
N PRO A 638 -14.30 69.36 1.84
CA PRO A 638 -14.27 69.33 0.39
C PRO A 638 -15.63 69.73 -0.19
N VAL A 639 -15.71 70.94 -0.78
CA VAL A 639 -16.96 71.43 -1.40
C VAL A 639 -17.16 70.87 -2.80
N PHE A 640 -16.08 70.83 -3.60
CA PHE A 640 -16.10 70.31 -4.96
C PHE A 640 -14.78 69.59 -5.28
N ASN A 641 -14.86 68.29 -5.58
CA ASN A 641 -13.69 67.46 -5.87
C ASN A 641 -13.79 66.81 -7.27
N ARG A 642 -13.92 67.64 -8.32
CA ARG A 642 -13.90 67.19 -9.73
C ARG A 642 -14.86 66.01 -10.04
N ASN A 643 -16.01 65.96 -9.38
CA ASN A 643 -17.00 64.87 -9.46
C ASN A 643 -16.52 63.46 -9.03
N LEU A 644 -15.32 63.33 -8.43
CA LEU A 644 -14.72 62.04 -8.06
C LEU A 644 -15.60 61.23 -7.10
N ASN A 645 -16.20 61.88 -6.10
CA ASN A 645 -17.08 61.20 -5.14
C ASN A 645 -18.30 60.55 -5.83
N ASN A 646 -18.85 61.16 -6.89
CA ASN A 646 -19.97 60.55 -7.61
C ASN A 646 -19.53 59.35 -8.45
N ILE A 647 -18.37 59.45 -9.10
CA ILE A 647 -17.78 58.36 -9.88
C ILE A 647 -17.47 57.18 -8.94
N ASN A 648 -16.75 57.41 -7.85
CA ASN A 648 -16.41 56.38 -6.87
C ASN A 648 -17.65 55.74 -6.23
N LYS A 649 -18.71 56.53 -5.96
CA LYS A 649 -19.99 55.99 -5.51
C LYS A 649 -20.59 55.05 -6.56
N GLN A 650 -20.62 55.46 -7.83
CA GLN A 650 -21.17 54.64 -8.89
C GLN A 650 -20.34 53.37 -9.12
N THR A 651 -19.01 53.47 -9.07
CA THR A 651 -18.10 52.32 -9.11
C THR A 651 -18.39 51.35 -7.96
N ALA A 652 -18.58 51.85 -6.73
CA ALA A 652 -18.91 51.01 -5.58
C ALA A 652 -20.30 50.37 -5.69
N ILE A 653 -21.28 51.04 -6.31
CA ILE A 653 -22.60 50.44 -6.61
C ILE A 653 -22.44 49.28 -7.60
N LEU A 654 -21.70 49.47 -8.69
CA LEU A 654 -21.43 48.42 -9.67
C LEU A 654 -20.65 47.24 -9.05
N GLN A 655 -19.69 47.52 -8.17
CA GLN A 655 -18.99 46.48 -7.40
C GLN A 655 -19.94 45.70 -6.48
N LYS A 656 -20.88 46.39 -5.81
CA LYS A 656 -21.91 45.74 -4.99
C LYS A 656 -22.79 44.82 -5.84
N GLU A 657 -23.24 45.28 -7.01
CA GLU A 657 -24.03 44.48 -7.96
C GLU A 657 -23.23 43.25 -8.45
N GLN A 658 -21.95 43.43 -8.78
CA GLN A 658 -21.06 42.32 -9.17
C GLN A 658 -20.90 41.28 -8.05
N ILE A 659 -20.68 41.72 -6.81
CA ILE A 659 -20.56 40.80 -5.67
C ILE A 659 -21.89 40.07 -5.41
N ALA A 660 -23.04 40.75 -5.58
CA ALA A 660 -24.35 40.10 -5.47
C ALA A 660 -24.54 39.01 -6.53
N LEU A 661 -24.18 39.27 -7.79
CA LEU A 661 -24.21 38.26 -8.85
C LEU A 661 -23.27 37.07 -8.55
N ASN A 662 -22.07 37.35 -8.05
CA ASN A 662 -21.13 36.30 -7.64
C ASN A 662 -21.70 35.46 -6.48
N ARG A 663 -22.39 36.09 -5.53
CA ARG A 663 -23.05 35.43 -4.40
C ARG A 663 -24.20 34.53 -4.87
N ASP A 664 -25.02 35.00 -5.80
CA ASP A 664 -26.11 34.20 -6.37
C ASP A 664 -25.55 33.00 -7.15
N ASN A 665 -24.49 33.20 -7.94
CA ASN A 665 -23.79 32.12 -8.64
C ASN A 665 -23.17 31.11 -7.66
N SER A 666 -22.50 31.56 -6.61
CA SER A 666 -21.96 30.68 -5.57
C SER A 666 -23.05 29.91 -4.82
N THR A 667 -24.21 30.55 -4.58
CA THR A 667 -25.36 29.90 -3.96
C THR A 667 -25.92 28.78 -4.84
N LEU A 668 -26.02 29.02 -6.16
CA LEU A 668 -26.41 28.00 -7.13
C LEU A 668 -25.39 26.86 -7.22
N ASN A 669 -24.10 27.17 -7.20
CA ASN A 669 -23.04 26.16 -7.21
C ASN A 669 -23.05 25.27 -5.96
N ILE A 670 -23.25 25.85 -4.78
CA ILE A 670 -23.39 25.07 -3.52
C ILE A 670 -24.59 24.13 -3.60
N ASP A 671 -25.74 24.63 -4.08
CA ASP A 671 -26.95 23.84 -4.27
C ASP A 671 -26.70 22.66 -5.23
N ALA A 672 -26.10 22.94 -6.40
CA ALA A 672 -25.75 21.94 -7.39
C ALA A 672 -24.74 20.91 -6.85
N ASN A 673 -23.72 21.34 -6.11
CA ASN A 673 -22.69 20.46 -5.53
C ASN A 673 -23.30 19.49 -4.52
N VAL A 674 -24.18 19.96 -3.63
CA VAL A 674 -24.87 19.09 -2.66
C VAL A 674 -25.78 18.10 -3.37
N ARG A 675 -26.62 18.57 -4.31
CA ARG A 675 -27.53 17.68 -5.06
C ARG A 675 -26.79 16.62 -5.87
N ASN A 676 -25.75 17.02 -6.60
CA ASN A 676 -24.91 16.09 -7.37
C ASN A 676 -24.12 15.15 -6.44
N GLY A 677 -23.66 15.64 -5.29
CA GLY A 677 -23.00 14.84 -4.26
C GLY A 677 -23.88 13.71 -3.74
N VAL A 678 -25.15 14.01 -3.43
CA VAL A 678 -26.12 12.99 -3.01
C VAL A 678 -26.41 11.99 -4.15
N LEU A 679 -26.58 12.46 -5.39
CA LEU A 679 -26.77 11.55 -6.53
C LEU A 679 -25.56 10.63 -6.76
N ASN A 680 -24.34 11.14 -6.59
CA ASN A 680 -23.13 10.33 -6.64
C ASN A 680 -23.09 9.32 -5.49
N LEU A 681 -23.48 9.71 -4.28
CA LEU A 681 -23.54 8.83 -3.13
C LEU A 681 -24.50 7.66 -3.35
N ILE A 682 -25.70 7.92 -3.91
CA ILE A 682 -26.67 6.89 -4.31
C ILE A 682 -26.06 5.92 -5.31
N ASN A 683 -25.32 6.44 -6.31
CA ASN A 683 -24.63 5.60 -7.29
C ASN A 683 -23.58 4.70 -6.63
N GLN A 684 -22.78 5.23 -5.70
CA GLN A 684 -21.75 4.44 -5.01
C GLN A 684 -22.34 3.37 -4.07
N ILE A 685 -23.47 3.66 -3.39
CA ILE A 685 -24.21 2.67 -2.60
C ILE A 685 -24.60 1.46 -3.47
N ALA A 686 -25.22 1.70 -4.63
CA ALA A 686 -25.59 0.63 -5.54
C ALA A 686 -24.36 -0.13 -6.08
N ASN A 687 -23.27 0.59 -6.39
CA ASN A 687 -22.04 -0.04 -6.87
C ASN A 687 -21.40 -0.96 -5.83
N ILE A 688 -21.45 -0.63 -4.54
CA ILE A 688 -20.89 -1.50 -3.49
C ILE A 688 -21.57 -2.87 -3.51
N GLU A 689 -22.90 -2.92 -3.54
CA GLU A 689 -23.65 -4.18 -3.54
C GLU A 689 -23.44 -4.98 -4.83
N LEU A 690 -23.58 -4.31 -5.99
CA LEU A 690 -23.46 -4.94 -7.30
C LEU A 690 -22.04 -5.46 -7.56
N SER A 691 -21.02 -4.69 -7.20
CA SER A 691 -19.61 -5.11 -7.39
C SER A 691 -19.24 -6.28 -6.49
N LYS A 692 -19.74 -6.32 -5.24
CA LYS A 692 -19.52 -7.46 -4.32
C LYS A 692 -20.17 -8.74 -4.84
N LEU A 693 -21.42 -8.66 -5.33
CA LEU A 693 -22.08 -9.79 -5.97
C LEU A 693 -21.31 -10.27 -7.21
N SER A 694 -20.87 -9.31 -8.05
CA SER A 694 -20.06 -9.59 -9.24
C SER A 694 -18.74 -10.28 -8.89
N GLU A 695 -18.04 -9.85 -7.83
CA GLU A 695 -16.81 -10.50 -7.38
C GLU A 695 -17.08 -11.94 -6.95
N SER A 696 -18.10 -12.18 -6.10
CA SER A 696 -18.41 -13.54 -5.66
C SER A 696 -18.81 -14.47 -6.82
N THR A 697 -19.60 -13.97 -7.77
CA THR A 697 -20.04 -14.77 -8.92
C THR A 697 -18.89 -15.04 -9.89
N ALA A 698 -18.01 -14.04 -10.13
CA ALA A 698 -16.83 -14.22 -10.97
C ALA A 698 -15.83 -15.20 -10.34
N LYS A 699 -15.72 -15.20 -9.00
CA LYS A 699 -14.92 -16.19 -8.27
C LYS A 699 -15.45 -17.60 -8.43
N ASP A 700 -16.73 -17.82 -8.18
CA ASP A 700 -17.35 -19.15 -8.32
C ASP A 700 -17.22 -19.68 -9.76
N ALA A 701 -17.34 -18.80 -10.75
CA ALA A 701 -17.13 -19.14 -12.16
C ALA A 701 -15.67 -19.52 -12.46
N LEU A 702 -14.71 -18.76 -11.94
CA LEU A 702 -13.28 -19.08 -12.07
C LEU A 702 -12.96 -20.43 -11.44
N ASP A 703 -13.43 -20.71 -10.22
CA ASP A 703 -13.16 -21.95 -9.52
C ASP A 703 -13.69 -23.16 -10.32
N LEU A 704 -14.91 -23.06 -10.87
CA LEU A 704 -15.50 -24.09 -11.72
C LEU A 704 -14.72 -24.32 -13.02
N ILE A 705 -14.32 -23.23 -13.69
CA ILE A 705 -13.59 -23.30 -14.95
C ILE A 705 -12.16 -23.82 -14.74
N GLN A 706 -11.52 -23.45 -13.64
CA GLN A 706 -10.20 -23.94 -13.27
C GLN A 706 -10.23 -25.45 -13.04
N GLU A 707 -11.23 -25.98 -12.33
CA GLU A 707 -11.39 -27.41 -12.13
C GLU A 707 -11.70 -28.14 -13.45
N SER A 708 -12.55 -27.55 -14.29
CA SER A 708 -12.82 -28.10 -15.62
C SER A 708 -11.57 -28.11 -16.51
N TYR A 709 -10.68 -27.13 -16.37
CA TYR A 709 -9.44 -27.04 -17.14
C TYR A 709 -8.44 -28.13 -16.72
N LYS A 710 -8.32 -28.38 -15.40
CA LYS A 710 -7.52 -29.49 -14.87
C LYS A 710 -7.98 -30.85 -15.41
N GLN A 711 -9.27 -31.01 -15.69
CA GLN A 711 -9.86 -32.23 -16.25
C GLN A 711 -9.85 -32.25 -17.79
N GLY A 712 -9.25 -31.25 -18.44
CA GLY A 712 -9.22 -31.13 -19.91
C GLY A 712 -10.57 -30.82 -20.57
N ALA A 713 -11.61 -30.46 -19.80
CA ALA A 713 -12.97 -30.22 -20.30
C ALA A 713 -13.17 -28.82 -20.91
N VAL A 714 -12.31 -27.86 -20.58
CA VAL A 714 -12.30 -26.49 -21.14
C VAL A 714 -10.91 -26.15 -21.65
N ASN A 715 -10.80 -25.14 -22.51
CA ASN A 715 -9.52 -24.70 -23.06
C ASN A 715 -8.92 -23.52 -22.29
N PHE A 716 -7.65 -23.21 -22.61
CA PHE A 716 -6.90 -22.06 -22.08
C PHE A 716 -7.69 -20.74 -22.10
N ILE A 717 -8.40 -20.44 -23.19
CA ILE A 717 -9.06 -19.15 -23.39
C ILE A 717 -10.16 -18.96 -22.35
N GLN A 718 -10.95 -20.01 -22.09
CA GLN A 718 -12.03 -19.94 -21.10
C GLN A 718 -11.49 -19.70 -19.68
N LEU A 719 -10.35 -20.30 -19.34
CA LEU A 719 -9.71 -20.09 -18.03
C LEU A 719 -9.17 -18.67 -17.87
N ILE A 720 -8.48 -18.13 -18.88
CA ILE A 720 -7.98 -16.75 -18.83
C ILE A 720 -9.11 -15.72 -18.83
N ASP A 721 -10.17 -15.93 -19.60
CA ASP A 721 -11.36 -15.06 -19.56
C ASP A 721 -11.98 -15.05 -18.16
N ALA A 722 -12.11 -16.22 -17.52
CA ALA A 722 -12.63 -16.31 -16.15
C ALA A 722 -11.72 -15.61 -15.14
N GLN A 723 -10.40 -15.79 -15.26
CA GLN A 723 -9.42 -15.14 -14.41
C GLN A 723 -9.45 -13.61 -14.55
N ASN A 724 -9.51 -13.10 -15.78
CA ASN A 724 -9.60 -11.67 -16.06
C ASN A 724 -10.92 -11.07 -15.56
N ASN A 725 -12.03 -11.79 -15.70
CA ASN A 725 -13.33 -11.36 -15.16
C ASN A 725 -13.28 -11.29 -13.63
N TYR A 726 -12.68 -12.26 -12.95
CA TYR A 726 -12.50 -12.23 -11.50
C TYR A 726 -11.58 -11.09 -11.06
N LEU A 727 -10.44 -10.88 -11.73
CA LEU A 727 -9.53 -9.76 -11.48
C LEU A 727 -10.27 -8.41 -11.53
N ASN A 728 -10.99 -8.16 -12.63
CA ASN A 728 -11.73 -6.91 -12.82
C ASN A 728 -12.84 -6.73 -11.77
N ALA A 729 -13.58 -7.80 -11.45
CA ALA A 729 -14.62 -7.77 -10.43
C ALA A 729 -14.07 -7.49 -9.03
N GLN A 730 -12.91 -8.07 -8.69
CA GLN A 730 -12.23 -7.83 -7.41
C GLN A 730 -11.73 -6.37 -7.30
N ILE A 731 -11.13 -5.81 -8.34
CA ILE A 731 -10.72 -4.39 -8.37
C ILE A 731 -11.94 -3.48 -8.20
N ALA A 732 -13.02 -3.76 -8.93
CA ALA A 732 -14.26 -2.99 -8.84
C ALA A 732 -14.87 -3.04 -7.44
N SER A 733 -14.91 -4.22 -6.80
CA SER A 733 -15.50 -4.38 -5.46
C SER A 733 -14.73 -3.62 -4.38
N VAL A 734 -13.40 -3.74 -4.38
CA VAL A 734 -12.58 -3.03 -3.38
C VAL A 734 -12.62 -1.52 -3.60
N THR A 735 -12.62 -1.06 -4.86
CA THR A 735 -12.65 0.37 -5.18
C THR A 735 -14.01 1.01 -4.87
N ALA A 736 -15.12 0.27 -4.98
CA ALA A 736 -16.46 0.79 -4.71
C ALA A 736 -16.62 1.33 -3.27
N VAL A 737 -16.04 0.65 -2.28
CA VAL A 737 -16.07 1.10 -0.88
C VAL A 737 -15.33 2.42 -0.69
N TYR A 738 -14.12 2.53 -1.25
CA TYR A 738 -13.33 3.76 -1.14
C TYR A 738 -13.95 4.92 -1.94
N ASN A 739 -14.56 4.65 -3.10
CA ASN A 739 -15.29 5.65 -3.87
C ASN A 739 -16.51 6.19 -3.11
N PHE A 740 -17.23 5.35 -2.37
CA PHE A 740 -18.31 5.79 -1.48
C PHE A 740 -17.79 6.72 -0.38
N LEU A 741 -16.66 6.38 0.23
CA LEU A 741 -16.06 7.21 1.28
C LEU A 741 -15.55 8.56 0.72
N ILE A 742 -14.93 8.55 -0.46
CA ILE A 742 -14.55 9.80 -1.18
C ILE A 742 -15.79 10.65 -1.47
N ALA A 743 -16.87 10.04 -1.98
CA ALA A 743 -18.12 10.75 -2.25
C ALA A 743 -18.75 11.32 -0.97
N SER A 744 -18.64 10.60 0.15
CA SER A 744 -19.10 11.05 1.47
C SER A 744 -18.31 12.27 1.93
N VAL A 745 -16.97 12.24 1.88
CA VAL A 745 -16.12 13.40 2.24
C VAL A 745 -16.34 14.58 1.28
N GLN A 746 -16.61 14.34 0.01
CA GLN A 746 -16.98 15.39 -0.95
C GLN A 746 -18.31 16.06 -0.60
N LEU A 747 -19.29 15.28 -0.14
CA LEU A 747 -20.56 15.81 0.35
C LEU A 747 -20.36 16.60 1.64
N GLU A 748 -19.58 16.09 2.59
CA GLU A 748 -19.16 16.78 3.83
C GLU A 748 -18.50 18.14 3.54
N ARG A 749 -17.59 18.18 2.54
CA ARG A 749 -16.99 19.43 2.07
C ARG A 749 -18.04 20.42 1.55
N SER A 750 -19.01 19.91 0.78
CA SER A 750 -20.05 20.72 0.14
C SER A 750 -21.04 21.31 1.16
N ILE A 751 -21.31 20.58 2.24
CA ILE A 751 -22.14 21.07 3.36
C ILE A 751 -21.35 21.90 4.39
N GLY A 752 -20.02 21.96 4.25
CA GLY A 752 -19.13 22.68 5.15
C GLY A 752 -19.04 22.05 6.55
N TYR A 753 -19.17 20.72 6.65
CA TYR A 753 -19.20 20.00 7.93
C TYR A 753 -18.64 18.59 7.78
N TYR A 754 -17.54 18.29 8.49
CA TYR A 754 -16.90 16.97 8.53
C TYR A 754 -17.25 16.24 9.83
N PHE A 755 -17.94 15.11 9.75
CA PHE A 755 -18.44 14.42 10.95
C PHE A 755 -17.33 13.85 11.83
N ILE A 756 -16.22 13.38 11.24
CA ILE A 756 -15.06 12.82 11.96
C ILE A 756 -14.30 13.86 12.80
N LEU A 757 -14.28 15.12 12.34
CA LEU A 757 -13.55 16.20 13.01
C LEU A 757 -14.37 16.91 14.10
N ASN A 758 -15.69 16.73 14.09
CA ASN A 758 -16.58 17.35 15.05
C ASN A 758 -16.84 16.47 16.28
N SER A 759 -17.24 17.10 17.39
CA SER A 759 -17.55 16.35 18.60
C SER A 759 -18.82 15.53 18.42
N LYS A 760 -18.98 14.47 19.21
CA LYS A 760 -20.22 13.68 19.23
C LYS A 760 -21.45 14.55 19.49
N SER A 761 -21.32 15.56 20.36
CA SER A 761 -22.41 16.49 20.67
C SER A 761 -22.82 17.33 19.46
N ASP A 762 -21.86 17.74 18.63
CA ASP A 762 -22.14 18.53 17.43
C ASP A 762 -22.83 17.68 16.35
N ASN A 763 -22.38 16.43 16.21
CA ASN A 763 -23.01 15.45 15.32
C ASN A 763 -24.46 15.12 15.78
N ASP A 764 -24.68 14.97 17.08
CA ASP A 764 -26.03 14.75 17.64
C ASP A 764 -26.93 15.98 17.40
N ASN A 765 -26.40 17.20 17.53
CA ASN A 765 -27.12 18.44 17.21
C ASN A 765 -27.47 18.54 15.72
N PHE A 766 -26.57 18.15 14.82
CA PHE A 766 -26.84 18.09 13.38
C PHE A 766 -28.00 17.13 13.08
N ASN A 767 -27.95 15.93 13.66
CA ASN A 767 -29.00 14.93 13.52
C ASN A 767 -30.34 15.41 14.07
N GLN A 768 -30.33 16.11 15.21
CA GLN A 768 -31.55 16.68 15.78
C GLN A 768 -32.19 17.71 14.84
N ARG A 769 -31.40 18.64 14.26
CA ARG A 769 -31.92 19.62 13.28
C ARG A 769 -32.51 18.94 12.06
N PHE A 770 -31.91 17.85 11.61
CA PHE A 770 -32.46 17.06 10.51
C PHE A 770 -33.83 16.45 10.87
N GLN A 771 -33.96 15.84 12.06
CA GLN A 771 -35.24 15.27 12.51
C GLN A 771 -36.33 16.35 12.67
N GLU A 772 -35.98 17.51 13.21
CA GLU A 772 -36.90 18.66 13.31
C GLU A 772 -37.33 19.16 11.92
N TYR A 773 -36.40 19.21 10.96
CA TYR A 773 -36.71 19.57 9.57
C TYR A 773 -37.66 18.56 8.92
N LEU A 774 -37.42 17.26 9.09
CA LEU A 774 -38.32 16.20 8.59
C LEU A 774 -39.73 16.30 9.18
N LEU A 775 -39.84 16.57 10.48
CA LEU A 775 -41.14 16.77 11.15
C LEU A 775 -41.88 18.00 10.63
N SER A 776 -41.16 19.06 10.23
CA SER A 776 -41.76 20.27 9.65
C SER A 776 -42.32 20.09 8.23
N LYS A 777 -41.93 18.99 7.54
CA LYS A 777 -42.33 18.68 6.15
C LYS A 777 -43.42 17.60 6.06
N LYS A 778 -43.75 16.94 7.17
CA LYS A 778 -44.93 16.08 7.33
C LYS A 778 -46.14 16.93 7.68
#